data_AF-A0AAU9J8R9-F1
#
_entry.id   AF-A0AAU9J8R9-F1
#
_cell.length_a   1.000
_cell.length_b   1.000
_cell.length_c   1.000
_cell.angle_alpha   90.00
_cell.angle_beta   90.00
_cell.angle_gamma   90.00
#
_symmetry.space_group_name_H-M   'P 1'
#
loop_
_entity.id
_entity.type
_entity.pdbx_description
1 polymer ?
#
loop_
_entity_poly.entity_id
_entity_poly.type
_entity_poly.pdbx_seq_one_letter_code
_entity_poly.pdbx_strand_id
1 'polypeptide(L)'
;MNFNKNIKAKSSTSLDLQRQSFFIFMCASYVCFDSKYAIYHQLICFLLSFLLEIKTIWSLQYFNCIENTIQACKMGSISLTLLIFIFGELLDNSLLILVFTLIFQPILLFYLIFYTLKSYKNTKDYDNSSRNQFDFERKYRLLLINPNPDNKYQILKLFDKQWKMIHFKKNKLFVIWEFNFCIYILNDERLARVKLTKLALCENSFEGNFQEWKVLNWLKNSEGREFPEIKYLEFLQKFGKLKERDEELCYLIIKLQTEFASRAPRIRWLEKLSTKTAKIMQKVNEGYKIDTEKYKNTETVSLYASFLKNILKNYNDSILLEKKRSQIDYTLRKDYYLEKYGSQIGILLISCEQNSFGNIIYLNDMASEILKLSMNEICGNSIFSFIPSSYRISHEKLMKKFVNDSKSVQIPCHNYLFFESQYGFLIECDALIKLTAFYNNCFYLISFNQKQAPRQFALISEEGIIIGHSELFSNCLGCNFQCIKNKNISEIFPFIGMNKLTENLPWVETIKGKDIGLIYIKKIIREEILNVLYVIDNESEIKKIENFNDSCNVKISFTFEQNEDCPQINEIPHENKSEAKKLQILFENVEETSHIECDTDFTQQNQIFSDNKICNPSSLTRSSIYLEQLKNLIFKSKQKIATLKCVLFIVVKNI
;
A
#
# COMPACT_ATOMS: atom_id res chain seq x y z
N MET A 1 7.50 -27.01 13.02
CA MET A 1 6.60 -27.46 11.93
C MET A 1 6.58 -26.40 10.84
N ASN A 2 7.29 -26.63 9.74
CA ASN A 2 7.39 -25.71 8.59
C ASN A 2 6.04 -25.59 7.86
N PHE A 3 5.20 -24.64 8.27
CA PHE A 3 4.04 -24.16 7.50
C PHE A 3 4.45 -23.37 6.23
N ASN A 4 5.74 -23.38 5.88
CA ASN A 4 6.40 -22.34 5.08
C ASN A 4 6.28 -22.45 3.56
N LYS A 5 5.56 -23.42 2.96
CA LYS A 5 5.58 -23.55 1.48
C LYS A 5 4.30 -23.95 0.76
N ASN A 6 3.15 -24.10 1.41
CA ASN A 6 2.01 -24.73 0.74
C ASN A 6 0.76 -23.86 0.70
N ILE A 7 0.55 -23.21 -0.45
CA ILE A 7 -0.78 -22.91 -1.00
C ILE A 7 -1.72 -24.13 -0.86
N LYS A 8 -1.15 -25.35 -0.86
CA LYS A 8 -1.83 -26.65 -0.73
C LYS A 8 -2.61 -26.89 0.58
N ALA A 9 -2.52 -26.03 1.59
CA ALA A 9 -3.10 -26.28 2.92
C ALA A 9 -4.45 -25.60 3.20
N LYS A 10 -5.12 -25.00 2.20
CA LYS A 10 -6.32 -24.17 2.43
C LYS A 10 -7.58 -24.80 1.85
N SER A 11 -8.06 -25.90 2.44
CA SER A 11 -9.40 -26.42 2.17
C SER A 11 -10.45 -25.52 2.80
N SER A 12 -11.62 -25.39 2.17
CA SER A 12 -12.75 -24.71 2.80
C SER A 12 -13.31 -25.58 3.94
N THR A 13 -13.41 -25.02 5.13
CA THR A 13 -13.96 -25.68 6.34
C THR A 13 -15.46 -25.96 6.24
N SER A 14 -16.15 -25.38 5.25
CA SER A 14 -17.61 -25.50 5.11
C SER A 14 -18.10 -26.96 5.00
N LEU A 15 -17.49 -27.80 4.16
CA LEU A 15 -17.90 -29.22 4.11
C LEU A 15 -17.41 -30.00 5.32
N ASP A 16 -16.26 -29.70 5.92
CA ASP A 16 -15.85 -30.34 7.17
C ASP A 16 -16.91 -30.15 8.26
N LEU A 17 -17.41 -28.92 8.40
CA LEU A 17 -18.50 -28.61 9.32
C LEU A 17 -19.80 -29.32 8.97
N GLN A 18 -20.15 -29.41 7.68
CA GLN A 18 -21.35 -30.16 7.24
C GLN A 18 -21.22 -31.65 7.51
N ARG A 19 -20.04 -32.23 7.29
CA ARG A 19 -19.75 -33.63 7.58
C ARG A 19 -19.82 -33.91 9.08
N GLN A 20 -19.21 -33.07 9.91
CA GLN A 20 -19.30 -33.20 11.37
C GLN A 20 -20.75 -33.05 11.86
N SER A 21 -21.49 -32.08 11.32
CA SER A 21 -22.91 -31.89 11.65
C SER A 21 -23.74 -33.10 11.24
N PHE A 22 -23.43 -33.72 10.09
CA PHE A 22 -24.06 -34.96 9.66
C PHE A 22 -23.75 -36.15 10.58
N PHE A 23 -22.51 -36.30 11.05
CA PHE A 23 -22.18 -37.35 12.03
C PHE A 23 -22.91 -37.13 13.36
N ILE A 24 -22.97 -35.89 13.86
CA ILE A 24 -23.73 -35.55 15.07
C ILE A 24 -25.21 -35.85 14.85
N PHE A 25 -25.77 -35.45 13.70
CA PHE A 25 -27.14 -35.74 13.33
C PHE A 25 -27.42 -37.23 13.30
N MET A 26 -26.57 -38.03 12.63
CA MET A 26 -26.70 -39.49 12.55
C MET A 26 -26.72 -40.14 13.94
N CYS A 27 -25.83 -39.73 14.85
CA CYS A 27 -25.81 -40.25 16.22
C CYS A 27 -27.06 -39.84 17.00
N ALA A 28 -27.48 -38.57 16.89
CA ALA A 28 -28.67 -38.08 17.59
C ALA A 28 -29.95 -38.72 17.06
N SER A 29 -30.09 -38.85 15.73
CA SER A 29 -31.23 -39.49 15.09
C SER A 29 -31.29 -40.97 15.44
N TYR A 30 -30.16 -41.66 15.50
CA TYR A 30 -30.13 -43.06 15.92
C TYR A 30 -30.74 -43.29 17.31
N VAL A 31 -30.52 -42.37 18.27
CA VAL A 31 -31.14 -42.43 19.61
C VAL A 31 -32.64 -42.12 19.55
N CYS A 32 -33.09 -41.26 18.64
CA CYS A 32 -34.48 -40.84 18.55
C CYS A 32 -35.40 -41.81 17.77
N PHE A 33 -34.86 -42.57 16.81
CA PHE A 33 -35.64 -43.52 16.03
C PHE A 33 -35.70 -44.88 16.74
N ASP A 34 -36.90 -45.28 17.17
CA ASP A 34 -37.17 -46.64 17.67
C ASP A 34 -36.89 -47.68 16.57
N SER A 35 -36.56 -48.90 16.98
CA SER A 35 -36.37 -50.10 16.16
C SER A 35 -37.41 -50.25 15.04
N LYS A 36 -38.67 -49.87 15.30
CA LYS A 36 -39.78 -49.91 14.32
C LYS A 36 -39.61 -48.99 13.12
N TYR A 37 -38.77 -47.96 13.22
CA TYR A 37 -38.54 -46.96 12.16
C TYR A 37 -37.09 -46.97 11.66
N ALA A 38 -36.35 -48.05 11.88
CA ALA A 38 -34.94 -48.18 11.51
C ALA A 38 -34.70 -47.94 10.00
N ILE A 39 -35.56 -48.49 9.13
CA ILE A 39 -35.47 -48.31 7.67
C ILE A 39 -35.54 -46.83 7.26
N TYR A 40 -36.47 -46.06 7.85
CA TYR A 40 -36.62 -44.64 7.54
C TYR A 40 -35.40 -43.82 7.96
N HIS A 41 -34.84 -44.14 9.14
CA HIS A 41 -33.60 -43.54 9.61
C HIS A 41 -32.43 -43.83 8.64
N GLN A 42 -32.24 -45.10 8.27
CA GLN A 42 -31.21 -45.51 7.33
C GLN A 42 -31.36 -44.79 5.98
N LEU A 43 -32.59 -44.65 5.46
CA LEU A 43 -32.87 -43.97 4.19
C LEU A 43 -32.53 -42.48 4.24
N ILE A 44 -32.88 -41.78 5.33
CA ILE A 44 -32.50 -40.37 5.53
C ILE A 44 -30.98 -40.22 5.59
N CYS A 45 -30.31 -41.08 6.38
CA CYS A 45 -28.85 -41.07 6.48
C CYS A 45 -28.18 -41.41 5.14
N PHE A 46 -28.76 -42.31 4.34
CA PHE A 46 -28.29 -42.64 2.99
C PHE A 46 -28.37 -41.41 2.08
N LEU A 47 -29.53 -40.77 1.99
CA LEU A 47 -29.70 -39.58 1.13
C LEU A 47 -28.73 -38.45 1.53
N LEU A 48 -28.58 -38.18 2.82
CA LEU A 48 -27.65 -37.15 3.30
C LEU A 48 -26.19 -37.49 3.05
N SER A 49 -25.76 -38.73 3.31
CA SER A 49 -24.38 -39.18 3.04
C SER A 49 -24.06 -39.18 1.54
N PHE A 50 -25.00 -39.63 0.70
CA PHE A 50 -24.86 -39.62 -0.75
C PHE A 50 -24.78 -38.19 -1.31
N LEU A 51 -25.60 -37.26 -0.81
CA LEU A 51 -25.49 -35.84 -1.19
C LEU A 51 -24.14 -35.24 -0.77
N LEU A 52 -23.64 -35.57 0.42
CA LEU A 52 -22.32 -35.13 0.88
C LEU A 52 -21.18 -35.76 0.07
N GLU A 53 -21.33 -37.02 -0.36
CA GLU A 53 -20.40 -37.71 -1.25
C GLU A 53 -20.31 -36.99 -2.60
N ILE A 54 -21.44 -36.77 -3.28
CA ILE A 54 -21.50 -36.01 -4.54
C ILE A 54 -20.85 -34.63 -4.36
N LYS A 55 -21.17 -33.94 -3.27
CA LYS A 55 -20.62 -32.61 -3.00
C LYS A 55 -19.10 -32.66 -2.76
N THR A 56 -18.59 -33.70 -2.12
CA THR A 56 -17.14 -33.89 -1.88
C THR A 56 -16.41 -34.14 -3.20
N ILE A 57 -16.95 -35.01 -4.04
CA ILE A 57 -16.41 -35.33 -5.37
C ILE A 57 -16.43 -34.10 -6.28
N TRP A 58 -17.49 -33.30 -6.23
CA TRP A 58 -17.64 -32.14 -7.11
C TRP A 58 -16.79 -30.94 -6.66
N SER A 59 -16.71 -30.69 -5.35
CA SER A 59 -15.97 -29.54 -4.80
C SER A 59 -14.46 -29.76 -4.74
N LEU A 60 -13.98 -31.00 -4.64
CA LEU A 60 -12.55 -31.35 -4.52
C LEU A 60 -11.79 -30.44 -3.55
N GLN A 61 -12.28 -30.29 -2.32
CA GLN A 61 -11.84 -29.22 -1.41
C GLN A 61 -10.36 -29.20 -1.06
N TYR A 62 -9.70 -30.35 -1.08
CA TYR A 62 -8.30 -30.45 -0.72
C TYR A 62 -7.42 -30.26 -1.95
N PHE A 63 -6.26 -29.62 -1.78
CA PHE A 63 -5.27 -29.56 -2.86
C PHE A 63 -4.60 -30.91 -3.11
N ASN A 64 -4.55 -31.78 -2.08
CA ASN A 64 -4.04 -33.13 -2.23
C ASN A 64 -5.13 -34.04 -2.83
N CYS A 65 -4.83 -34.65 -3.98
CA CYS A 65 -5.72 -35.59 -4.64
C CYS A 65 -6.01 -36.82 -3.77
N ILE A 66 -5.02 -37.28 -2.99
CA ILE A 66 -5.17 -38.43 -2.09
C ILE A 66 -6.18 -38.13 -1.00
N GLU A 67 -6.11 -36.94 -0.38
CA GLU A 67 -7.03 -36.55 0.68
C GLU A 67 -8.47 -36.44 0.16
N ASN A 68 -8.68 -35.82 -1.01
CA ASN A 68 -10.00 -35.80 -1.66
C ASN A 68 -10.54 -37.22 -1.88
N THR A 69 -9.66 -38.12 -2.31
CA THR A 69 -10.02 -39.51 -2.59
C THR A 69 -10.39 -40.26 -1.32
N ILE A 70 -9.61 -40.13 -0.25
CA ILE A 70 -9.91 -40.72 1.07
C ILE A 70 -11.25 -40.21 1.58
N GLN A 71 -11.50 -38.91 1.49
CA GLN A 71 -12.72 -38.30 2.01
C GLN A 71 -13.96 -38.68 1.19
N ALA A 72 -13.84 -38.76 -0.14
CA ALA A 72 -14.89 -39.27 -1.00
C ALA A 72 -15.17 -40.76 -0.70
N CYS A 73 -14.12 -41.58 -0.56
CA CYS A 73 -14.26 -42.99 -0.20
C CYS A 73 -14.88 -43.19 1.18
N LYS A 74 -14.57 -42.33 2.15
CA LYS A 74 -15.17 -42.39 3.50
C LYS A 74 -16.69 -42.18 3.43
N MET A 75 -17.14 -41.14 2.71
CA MET A 75 -18.56 -40.87 2.57
C MET A 75 -19.28 -41.88 1.66
N GLY A 76 -18.63 -42.31 0.58
CA GLY A 76 -19.12 -43.38 -0.29
C GLY A 76 -19.23 -44.71 0.43
N SER A 77 -18.29 -45.04 1.31
CA SER A 77 -18.37 -46.25 2.13
C SER A 77 -19.60 -46.20 3.05
N ILE A 78 -19.86 -45.06 3.71
CA ILE A 78 -21.03 -44.87 4.57
C ILE A 78 -22.32 -44.97 3.76
N SER A 79 -22.42 -44.28 2.62
CA SER A 79 -23.62 -44.28 1.78
C SER A 79 -23.91 -45.70 1.25
N LEU A 80 -22.89 -46.41 0.79
CA LEU A 80 -23.03 -47.78 0.29
C LEU A 80 -23.38 -48.78 1.39
N THR A 81 -22.75 -48.69 2.57
CA THR A 81 -23.11 -49.54 3.69
C THR A 81 -24.58 -49.34 4.08
N LEU A 82 -25.06 -48.09 4.17
CA LEU A 82 -26.47 -47.81 4.46
C LEU A 82 -27.40 -48.38 3.37
N LEU A 83 -27.04 -48.24 2.10
CA LEU A 83 -27.82 -48.80 0.98
C LEU A 83 -27.92 -50.33 1.05
N ILE A 84 -26.81 -51.01 1.36
CA ILE A 84 -26.76 -52.47 1.51
C ILE A 84 -27.65 -52.92 2.67
N PHE A 85 -27.62 -52.21 3.81
CA PHE A 85 -28.51 -52.51 4.95
C PHE A 85 -29.98 -52.34 4.60
N ILE A 86 -30.36 -51.26 3.89
CA ILE A 86 -31.73 -51.05 3.42
C ILE A 86 -32.17 -52.21 2.52
N PHE A 87 -31.35 -52.65 1.56
CA PHE A 87 -31.68 -53.78 0.70
C PHE A 87 -31.77 -55.10 1.45
N GLY A 88 -30.87 -55.34 2.40
CA GLY A 88 -30.87 -56.54 3.23
C GLY A 88 -32.11 -56.65 4.11
N GLU A 89 -32.57 -55.52 4.66
CA GLU A 89 -33.78 -55.45 5.49
C GLU A 89 -35.05 -55.60 4.64
N LEU A 90 -35.11 -55.01 3.44
CA LEU A 90 -36.24 -55.18 2.51
C LEU A 90 -36.38 -56.61 1.97
N LEU A 91 -35.28 -57.35 1.86
CA LEU A 91 -35.25 -58.72 1.36
C LEU A 91 -35.18 -59.78 2.47
N ASP A 92 -35.12 -59.35 3.73
CA ASP A 92 -34.96 -60.20 4.92
C ASP A 92 -33.84 -61.25 4.78
N ASN A 93 -32.68 -60.83 4.26
CA ASN A 93 -31.57 -61.74 3.94
C ASN A 93 -30.21 -61.19 4.37
N SER A 94 -29.68 -61.73 5.47
CA SER A 94 -28.38 -61.36 6.03
C SER A 94 -27.18 -61.83 5.20
N LEU A 95 -27.32 -62.94 4.45
CA LEU A 95 -26.27 -63.44 3.57
C LEU A 95 -26.02 -62.46 2.41
N LEU A 96 -27.08 -61.84 1.91
CA LEU A 96 -27.00 -60.84 0.86
C LEU A 96 -26.26 -59.57 1.33
N ILE A 97 -26.46 -59.15 2.59
CA ILE A 97 -25.68 -58.05 3.20
C ILE A 97 -24.19 -58.40 3.16
N LEU A 98 -23.81 -59.59 3.64
CA LEU A 98 -22.42 -60.03 3.68
C LEU A 98 -21.79 -60.09 2.28
N VAL A 99 -22.51 -60.65 1.30
CA VAL A 99 -22.03 -60.75 -0.09
C VAL A 99 -21.84 -59.36 -0.70
N PHE A 100 -22.79 -58.44 -0.54
CA PHE A 100 -22.65 -57.08 -1.06
C PHE A 100 -21.54 -56.28 -0.37
N THR A 101 -21.36 -56.45 0.94
CA THR A 101 -20.25 -55.79 1.66
C THR A 101 -18.89 -56.33 1.21
N LEU A 102 -18.74 -57.64 0.98
CA LEU A 102 -17.44 -58.21 0.58
C LEU A 102 -17.11 -58.02 -0.90
N ILE A 103 -18.09 -58.05 -1.79
CA ILE A 103 -17.86 -58.00 -3.25
C ILE A 103 -18.17 -56.62 -3.82
N PHE A 104 -19.36 -56.09 -3.54
CA PHE A 104 -19.86 -54.89 -4.23
C PHE A 104 -19.25 -53.60 -3.70
N GLN A 105 -19.08 -53.49 -2.38
CA GLN A 105 -18.47 -52.32 -1.75
C GLN A 105 -17.03 -52.03 -2.25
N PRO A 106 -16.08 -52.99 -2.31
CA PRO A 106 -14.73 -52.71 -2.82
C PRO A 106 -14.72 -52.33 -4.31
N ILE A 107 -15.59 -52.91 -5.14
CA ILE A 107 -15.69 -52.57 -6.57
C ILE A 107 -16.13 -51.11 -6.74
N LEU A 108 -17.15 -50.67 -6.00
CA LEU A 108 -17.63 -49.30 -6.07
C LEU A 108 -16.64 -48.30 -5.48
N LEU A 109 -15.95 -48.65 -4.39
CA LEU A 109 -14.87 -47.81 -3.85
C LEU A 109 -13.73 -47.66 -4.87
N PHE A 110 -13.36 -48.73 -5.59
CA PHE A 110 -12.38 -48.63 -6.67
C PHE A 110 -12.85 -47.70 -7.80
N TYR A 111 -14.12 -47.79 -8.20
CA TYR A 111 -14.70 -46.87 -9.18
C TYR A 111 -14.66 -45.41 -8.70
N LEU A 112 -15.00 -45.15 -7.42
CA LEU A 112 -14.91 -43.82 -6.83
C LEU A 112 -13.49 -43.27 -6.83
N ILE A 113 -12.49 -44.09 -6.49
CA ILE A 113 -11.07 -43.72 -6.58
C ILE A 113 -10.70 -43.31 -8.01
N PHE A 114 -11.09 -44.10 -9.00
CA PHE A 114 -10.81 -43.78 -10.40
C PHE A 114 -11.51 -42.49 -10.83
N TYR A 115 -12.77 -42.30 -10.43
CA TYR A 115 -13.54 -41.11 -10.76
C TYR A 115 -12.97 -39.84 -10.13
N THR A 116 -12.58 -39.86 -8.84
CA THR A 116 -11.96 -38.71 -8.18
C THR A 116 -10.63 -38.34 -8.83
N LEU A 117 -9.80 -39.33 -9.17
CA LEU A 117 -8.54 -39.12 -9.90
C LEU A 117 -8.77 -38.50 -11.27
N LYS A 118 -9.78 -38.98 -12.02
CA LYS A 118 -10.14 -38.42 -13.34
C LYS A 118 -10.68 -36.99 -13.22
N SER A 119 -11.59 -36.74 -12.29
CA SER A 119 -12.17 -35.42 -12.01
C SER A 119 -11.11 -34.40 -11.60
N TYR A 120 -10.08 -34.83 -10.87
CA TYR A 120 -8.93 -33.99 -10.50
C TYR A 120 -8.06 -33.62 -11.70
N LYS A 121 -7.90 -34.50 -12.70
CA LYS A 121 -7.09 -34.26 -13.91
C LYS A 121 -7.80 -33.46 -15.00
N ASN A 122 -9.14 -33.56 -15.09
CA ASN A 122 -9.95 -32.99 -16.18
C ASN A 122 -10.28 -31.49 -16.03
N THR A 123 -9.54 -30.71 -15.24
CA THR A 123 -9.81 -29.27 -15.04
C THR A 123 -9.34 -28.36 -16.20
N LYS A 124 -9.28 -28.87 -17.44
CA LYS A 124 -8.61 -28.19 -18.58
C LYS A 124 -9.48 -27.20 -19.36
N ASP A 125 -10.77 -27.08 -19.07
CA ASP A 125 -11.63 -26.14 -19.80
C ASP A 125 -11.42 -24.70 -19.29
N TYR A 126 -10.53 -23.98 -19.98
CA TYR A 126 -10.23 -22.55 -19.80
C TYR A 126 -11.35 -21.64 -20.30
N ASP A 127 -12.61 -22.01 -20.09
CA ASP A 127 -13.72 -21.18 -20.50
C ASP A 127 -13.87 -19.95 -19.58
N ASN A 128 -14.29 -18.83 -20.16
CA ASN A 128 -13.86 -17.47 -19.80
C ASN A 128 -14.44 -16.89 -18.49
N SER A 129 -15.28 -17.61 -17.76
CA SER A 129 -15.83 -17.14 -16.48
C SER A 129 -15.96 -18.27 -15.45
N SER A 130 -15.48 -18.01 -14.25
CA SER A 130 -15.71 -18.90 -13.09
C SER A 130 -16.99 -18.43 -12.40
N ARG A 131 -17.88 -19.35 -12.02
CA ARG A 131 -19.17 -18.97 -11.42
C ARG A 131 -19.04 -18.50 -9.97
N ASN A 132 -18.03 -18.99 -9.27
CA ASN A 132 -17.75 -18.68 -7.88
C ASN A 132 -16.25 -18.89 -7.58
N GLN A 133 -15.81 -18.55 -6.37
CA GLN A 133 -14.40 -18.68 -6.01
C GLN A 133 -13.89 -20.14 -6.02
N PHE A 134 -14.73 -21.12 -5.70
CA PHE A 134 -14.33 -22.52 -5.66
C PHE A 134 -14.15 -23.10 -7.06
N ASP A 135 -14.99 -22.69 -8.01
CA ASP A 135 -14.88 -23.03 -9.42
C ASP A 135 -13.61 -22.42 -10.02
N PHE A 136 -13.30 -21.16 -9.66
CA PHE A 136 -12.04 -20.52 -10.03
C PHE A 136 -10.83 -21.31 -9.50
N GLU A 137 -10.79 -21.56 -8.19
CA GLU A 137 -9.67 -22.26 -7.58
C GLU A 137 -9.53 -23.66 -8.18
N ARG A 138 -10.62 -24.41 -8.38
CA ARG A 138 -10.58 -25.74 -8.99
C ARG A 138 -10.06 -25.70 -10.43
N LYS A 139 -10.55 -24.80 -11.28
CA LYS A 139 -10.11 -24.66 -12.69
C LYS A 139 -8.62 -24.32 -12.78
N TYR A 140 -8.17 -23.37 -11.97
CA TYR A 140 -6.80 -22.85 -12.03
C TYR A 140 -5.83 -23.50 -11.03
N ARG A 141 -6.28 -24.50 -10.25
CA ARG A 141 -5.50 -25.12 -9.16
C ARG A 141 -4.09 -25.54 -9.56
N LEU A 142 -3.98 -26.26 -10.67
CA LEU A 142 -2.69 -26.77 -11.16
C LEU A 142 -1.76 -25.62 -11.56
N LEU A 143 -2.30 -24.57 -12.17
CA LEU A 143 -1.54 -23.36 -12.53
C LEU A 143 -1.15 -22.54 -11.31
N LEU A 144 -1.99 -22.50 -10.26
CA LEU A 144 -1.67 -21.80 -9.01
C LEU A 144 -0.58 -22.50 -8.19
N ILE A 145 -0.51 -23.84 -8.26
CA ILE A 145 0.51 -24.63 -7.55
C ILE A 145 1.86 -24.56 -8.27
N ASN A 146 1.87 -24.81 -9.58
CA ASN A 146 3.08 -24.88 -10.40
C ASN A 146 2.92 -24.02 -11.66
N PRO A 147 2.98 -22.69 -11.55
CA PRO A 147 2.89 -21.83 -12.72
C PRO A 147 4.20 -21.89 -13.51
N ASN A 148 4.07 -22.01 -14.83
CA ASN A 148 5.18 -21.71 -15.74
C ASN A 148 5.64 -20.26 -15.51
N PRO A 149 6.95 -19.96 -15.58
CA PRO A 149 7.48 -18.62 -15.35
C PRO A 149 6.78 -17.56 -16.21
N ASP A 150 6.51 -17.87 -17.48
CA ASP A 150 5.84 -16.96 -18.44
C ASP A 150 4.36 -16.69 -18.11
N ASN A 151 3.73 -17.61 -17.37
CA ASN A 151 2.30 -17.54 -17.05
C ASN A 151 2.01 -16.86 -15.71
N LYS A 152 3.03 -16.58 -14.88
CA LYS A 152 2.85 -15.98 -13.56
C LYS A 152 2.04 -14.67 -13.60
N TYR A 153 2.37 -13.78 -14.53
CA TYR A 153 1.64 -12.51 -14.71
C TYR A 153 0.28 -12.68 -15.40
N GLN A 154 0.09 -13.74 -16.19
CA GLN A 154 -1.21 -14.04 -16.77
C GLN A 154 -2.19 -14.47 -15.68
N ILE A 155 -1.74 -15.20 -14.66
CA ILE A 155 -2.56 -15.58 -13.51
C ILE A 155 -3.00 -14.35 -12.70
N LEU A 156 -2.12 -13.36 -12.50
CA LEU A 156 -2.55 -12.09 -11.90
C LEU A 156 -3.64 -11.39 -12.71
N LYS A 157 -3.51 -11.36 -14.05
CA LYS A 157 -4.57 -10.82 -14.91
C LYS A 157 -5.89 -11.60 -14.75
N LEU A 158 -5.83 -12.92 -14.51
CA LEU A 158 -7.02 -13.72 -14.24
C LEU A 158 -7.66 -13.33 -12.90
N PHE A 159 -6.87 -13.14 -11.83
CA PHE A 159 -7.38 -12.62 -10.56
C PHE A 159 -8.07 -11.26 -10.75
N ASP A 160 -7.41 -10.33 -11.44
CA ASP A 160 -7.96 -8.98 -11.70
C ASP A 160 -9.21 -9.04 -12.59
N LYS A 161 -9.27 -9.93 -13.59
CA LYS A 161 -10.45 -10.14 -14.45
C LYS A 161 -11.64 -10.66 -13.64
N GLN A 162 -11.45 -11.68 -12.79
CA GLN A 162 -12.53 -12.24 -11.99
C GLN A 162 -12.96 -11.30 -10.86
N TRP A 163 -12.04 -10.53 -10.28
CA TRP A 163 -12.33 -9.52 -9.26
C TRP A 163 -13.32 -8.45 -9.74
N LYS A 164 -13.39 -8.19 -11.05
CA LYS A 164 -14.36 -7.24 -11.62
C LYS A 164 -15.81 -7.74 -11.48
N MET A 165 -16.04 -9.04 -11.27
CA MET A 165 -17.37 -9.61 -11.06
C MET A 165 -17.84 -9.46 -9.61
N ILE A 166 -19.12 -9.12 -9.41
CA ILE A 166 -19.71 -8.74 -8.12
C ILE A 166 -19.54 -9.83 -7.03
N HIS A 167 -19.72 -11.10 -7.39
CA HIS A 167 -19.65 -12.21 -6.44
C HIS A 167 -18.22 -12.46 -5.91
N PHE A 168 -17.19 -12.12 -6.68
CA PHE A 168 -15.79 -12.20 -6.22
C PHE A 168 -15.43 -11.03 -5.29
N LYS A 169 -15.93 -9.81 -5.56
CA LYS A 169 -15.65 -8.62 -4.73
C LYS A 169 -16.03 -8.79 -3.26
N LYS A 170 -17.06 -9.60 -3.00
CA LYS A 170 -17.56 -9.84 -1.64
C LYS A 170 -16.70 -10.87 -0.87
N ASN A 171 -15.80 -11.60 -1.53
CA ASN A 171 -15.17 -12.77 -0.94
C ASN A 171 -13.73 -12.54 -0.46
N LYS A 172 -13.53 -12.60 0.86
CA LYS A 172 -12.20 -12.51 1.50
C LYS A 172 -11.22 -13.60 1.06
N LEU A 173 -11.68 -14.84 0.87
CA LEU A 173 -10.80 -15.97 0.52
C LEU A 173 -10.12 -15.75 -0.82
N PHE A 174 -10.83 -15.14 -1.78
CA PHE A 174 -10.27 -14.86 -3.10
C PHE A 174 -9.08 -13.88 -3.02
N VAL A 175 -9.24 -12.79 -2.26
CA VAL A 175 -8.14 -11.82 -1.99
C VAL A 175 -6.99 -12.50 -1.26
N ILE A 176 -7.30 -13.36 -0.29
CA ILE A 176 -6.28 -14.11 0.46
C ILE A 176 -5.52 -15.06 -0.46
N TRP A 177 -6.16 -15.68 -1.43
CA TRP A 177 -5.48 -16.51 -2.43
C TRP A 177 -4.55 -15.68 -3.33
N GLU A 178 -5.01 -14.53 -3.81
CA GLU A 178 -4.18 -13.59 -4.56
C GLU A 178 -2.95 -13.14 -3.75
N PHE A 179 -3.14 -12.83 -2.46
CA PHE A 179 -2.05 -12.51 -1.53
C PHE A 179 -1.02 -13.64 -1.41
N ASN A 180 -1.47 -14.88 -1.18
CA ASN A 180 -0.57 -16.02 -1.06
C ASN A 180 0.17 -16.29 -2.37
N PHE A 181 -0.50 -16.11 -3.51
CA PHE A 181 0.11 -16.25 -4.81
C PHE A 181 1.27 -15.24 -4.97
N CYS A 182 1.05 -13.97 -4.61
CA CYS A 182 2.11 -12.96 -4.66
C CYS A 182 3.31 -13.33 -3.75
N ILE A 183 3.06 -13.83 -2.54
CA ILE A 183 4.16 -14.19 -1.62
C ILE A 183 4.90 -15.45 -2.05
N TYR A 184 4.19 -16.55 -2.31
CA TYR A 184 4.84 -17.86 -2.45
C TYR A 184 5.29 -18.15 -3.89
N ILE A 185 4.66 -17.54 -4.89
CA ILE A 185 4.95 -17.79 -6.30
C ILE A 185 5.73 -16.64 -6.95
N LEU A 186 5.29 -15.40 -6.70
CA LEU A 186 5.98 -14.21 -7.24
C LEU A 186 7.15 -13.78 -6.37
N ASN A 187 7.20 -14.22 -5.10
CA ASN A 187 8.15 -13.73 -4.09
C ASN A 187 8.10 -12.20 -3.90
N ASP A 188 6.96 -11.58 -4.23
CA ASP A 188 6.75 -10.12 -4.11
C ASP A 188 5.79 -9.82 -2.97
N GLU A 189 6.36 -9.59 -1.79
CA GLU A 189 5.61 -9.24 -0.59
C GLU A 189 5.00 -7.82 -0.68
N ARG A 190 5.65 -6.89 -1.39
CA ARG A 190 5.14 -5.52 -1.55
C ARG A 190 3.83 -5.55 -2.34
N LEU A 191 3.81 -6.27 -3.45
CA LEU A 191 2.60 -6.45 -4.26
C LEU A 191 1.52 -7.20 -3.46
N ALA A 192 1.90 -8.22 -2.70
CA ALA A 192 0.97 -8.96 -1.85
C ALA A 192 0.25 -8.03 -0.87
N ARG A 193 0.98 -7.16 -0.16
CA ARG A 193 0.40 -6.16 0.76
C ARG A 193 -0.58 -5.23 0.05
N VAL A 194 -0.25 -4.76 -1.15
CA VAL A 194 -1.16 -3.94 -1.98
C VAL A 194 -2.42 -4.72 -2.31
N LYS A 195 -2.32 -5.97 -2.79
CA LYS A 195 -3.50 -6.78 -3.12
C LYS A 195 -4.36 -7.08 -1.89
N LEU A 196 -3.76 -7.20 -0.70
CA LEU A 196 -4.47 -7.43 0.56
C LEU A 196 -5.43 -6.28 0.93
N THR A 197 -5.18 -5.06 0.48
CA THR A 197 -6.04 -3.88 0.74
C THR A 197 -7.47 -4.07 0.22
N LYS A 198 -7.65 -4.94 -0.80
CA LYS A 198 -8.97 -5.34 -1.31
C LYS A 198 -9.86 -5.96 -0.23
N LEU A 199 -9.31 -6.48 0.87
CA LEU A 199 -10.07 -7.05 1.99
C LEU A 199 -11.04 -6.06 2.63
N ALA A 200 -10.74 -4.76 2.61
CA ALA A 200 -11.61 -3.73 3.16
C ALA A 200 -12.98 -3.66 2.46
N LEU A 201 -13.07 -4.17 1.22
CA LEU A 201 -14.30 -4.17 0.41
C LEU A 201 -15.11 -5.48 0.55
N CYS A 202 -14.55 -6.49 1.21
CA CYS A 202 -15.15 -7.82 1.30
C CYS A 202 -16.14 -7.94 2.46
N GLU A 203 -17.12 -8.83 2.31
CA GLU A 203 -18.06 -9.15 3.38
C GLU A 203 -17.39 -10.03 4.46
N ASN A 204 -17.87 -9.89 5.69
CA ASN A 204 -17.34 -10.65 6.81
C ASN A 204 -17.89 -12.09 6.79
N SER A 205 -16.98 -13.06 6.75
CA SER A 205 -17.30 -14.48 6.95
C SER A 205 -16.37 -15.06 8.02
N PHE A 206 -16.84 -16.03 8.81
CA PHE A 206 -16.01 -16.61 9.88
C PHE A 206 -14.69 -17.16 9.34
N GLU A 207 -14.77 -17.96 8.28
CA GLU A 207 -13.61 -18.54 7.60
C GLU A 207 -12.71 -17.47 6.99
N GLY A 208 -13.28 -16.49 6.28
CA GLY A 208 -12.53 -15.38 5.70
C GLY A 208 -11.80 -14.55 6.75
N ASN A 209 -12.46 -14.23 7.87
CA ASN A 209 -11.90 -13.46 8.98
C ASN A 209 -10.78 -14.22 9.70
N PHE A 210 -10.92 -15.54 9.86
CA PHE A 210 -9.87 -16.36 10.45
C PHE A 210 -8.62 -16.40 9.55
N GLN A 211 -8.82 -16.54 8.24
CA GLN A 211 -7.71 -16.53 7.29
C GLN A 211 -7.07 -15.13 7.15
N GLU A 212 -7.88 -14.06 7.21
CA GLU A 212 -7.41 -12.68 7.30
C GLU A 212 -6.54 -12.48 8.55
N TRP A 213 -7.02 -12.89 9.72
CA TRP A 213 -6.24 -12.81 10.96
C TRP A 213 -4.90 -13.54 10.85
N LYS A 214 -4.87 -14.74 10.26
CA LYS A 214 -3.63 -15.49 10.03
C LYS A 214 -2.65 -14.73 9.15
N VAL A 215 -3.15 -14.18 8.04
CA VAL A 215 -2.34 -13.40 7.09
C VAL A 215 -1.78 -12.13 7.75
N LEU A 216 -2.62 -11.39 8.47
CA LEU A 216 -2.22 -10.18 9.18
C LEU A 216 -1.21 -10.48 10.30
N ASN A 217 -1.39 -11.59 11.03
CA ASN A 217 -0.44 -12.01 12.05
C ASN A 217 0.91 -12.41 11.44
N TRP A 218 0.89 -13.08 10.29
CA TRP A 218 2.11 -13.38 9.53
C TRP A 218 2.83 -12.10 9.10
N LEU A 219 2.12 -11.10 8.57
CA LEU A 219 2.70 -9.80 8.18
C LEU A 219 3.27 -8.99 9.35
N LYS A 220 2.72 -9.17 10.56
CA LYS A 220 3.23 -8.55 11.79
C LYS A 220 4.50 -9.23 12.28
N ASN A 221 4.57 -10.55 12.16
CA ASN A 221 5.68 -11.36 12.66
C ASN A 221 6.77 -11.60 11.60
N SER A 222 6.55 -11.16 10.35
CA SER A 222 7.57 -11.21 9.30
C SER A 222 8.61 -10.10 9.55
N GLU A 223 9.46 -10.30 10.55
CA GLU A 223 10.52 -9.38 11.01
C GLU A 223 11.68 -9.21 10.01
N GLY A 224 11.66 -9.93 8.87
CA GLY A 224 12.85 -10.12 8.02
C GLY A 224 12.94 -9.32 6.72
N ARG A 225 11.93 -8.53 6.32
CA ARG A 225 11.94 -7.78 5.05
C ARG A 225 11.29 -6.40 5.20
N GLU A 226 11.83 -5.60 6.11
CA GLU A 226 11.32 -4.24 6.29
C GLU A 226 11.72 -3.35 5.10
N PHE A 227 10.81 -3.25 4.14
CA PHE A 227 10.95 -2.35 2.99
C PHE A 227 11.06 -0.89 3.44
N PRO A 228 11.89 -0.05 2.79
CA PRO A 228 12.07 1.35 3.15
C PRO A 228 10.74 2.12 3.23
N GLU A 229 9.83 1.86 2.30
CA GLU A 229 8.52 2.51 2.22
C GLU A 229 7.68 2.23 3.48
N ILE A 230 7.72 0.98 3.97
CA ILE A 230 6.94 0.56 5.15
C ILE A 230 7.55 1.13 6.42
N LYS A 231 8.89 1.10 6.54
CA LYS A 231 9.61 1.74 7.65
C LYS A 231 9.26 3.22 7.77
N TYR A 232 9.20 3.89 6.62
CA TYR A 232 8.86 5.30 6.55
C TYR A 232 7.41 5.54 6.99
N LEU A 233 6.45 4.73 6.55
CA LEU A 233 5.05 4.83 7.01
C LEU A 233 4.90 4.53 8.50
N GLU A 234 5.62 3.54 9.04
CA GLU A 234 5.64 3.27 10.48
C GLU A 234 6.23 4.43 11.27
N PHE A 235 7.31 5.02 10.76
CA PHE A 235 7.91 6.22 11.31
C PHE A 235 6.88 7.36 11.33
N LEU A 236 6.26 7.68 10.20
CA LEU A 236 5.26 8.75 10.12
C LEU A 236 4.10 8.53 11.12
N GLN A 237 3.62 7.29 11.28
CA GLN A 237 2.57 7.00 12.23
C GLN A 237 3.02 7.18 13.69
N LYS A 238 4.23 6.72 14.05
CA LYS A 238 4.77 6.87 15.41
C LYS A 238 5.08 8.33 15.72
N PHE A 239 5.70 9.02 14.78
CA PHE A 239 6.06 10.42 14.86
C PHE A 239 4.82 11.32 14.93
N GLY A 240 3.76 11.03 14.18
CA GLY A 240 2.47 11.73 14.29
C GLY A 240 1.87 11.61 15.70
N LYS A 241 1.87 10.40 16.28
CA LYS A 241 1.43 10.20 17.68
C LYS A 241 2.32 10.90 18.71
N LEU A 242 3.61 11.05 18.41
CA LEU A 242 4.53 11.78 19.27
C LEU A 242 4.25 13.28 19.21
N LYS A 243 4.03 13.85 18.01
CA LYS A 243 3.59 15.23 17.81
C LYS A 243 2.28 15.54 18.53
N GLU A 244 1.27 14.68 18.43
CA GLU A 244 0.00 14.84 19.16
C GLU A 244 0.19 14.92 20.69
N ARG A 245 1.14 14.14 21.23
CA ARG A 245 1.48 14.17 22.66
C ARG A 245 2.28 15.40 23.05
N ASP A 246 3.17 15.86 22.19
CA ASP A 246 3.92 17.11 22.40
C ASP A 246 2.99 18.32 22.36
N GLU A 247 1.99 18.32 21.48
CA GLU A 247 0.93 19.31 21.46
C GLU A 247 0.07 19.25 22.75
N GLU A 248 -0.33 18.05 23.20
CA GLU A 248 -1.02 17.89 24.49
C GLU A 248 -0.17 18.44 25.64
N LEU A 249 1.15 18.21 25.62
CA LEU A 249 2.08 18.72 26.61
C LEU A 249 2.10 20.26 26.59
N CYS A 250 2.24 20.88 25.42
CA CYS A 250 2.19 22.33 25.26
C CYS A 250 0.90 22.91 25.87
N TYR A 251 -0.24 22.30 25.58
CA TYR A 251 -1.53 22.73 26.14
C TYR A 251 -1.61 22.57 27.66
N LEU A 252 -1.04 21.49 28.22
CA LEU A 252 -0.97 21.29 29.67
C LEU A 252 -0.04 22.30 30.35
N ILE A 253 1.07 22.66 29.72
CA ILE A 253 1.98 23.71 30.22
C ILE A 253 1.25 25.05 30.27
N ILE A 254 0.54 25.42 29.20
CA ILE A 254 -0.27 26.66 29.15
C ILE A 254 -1.36 26.63 30.23
N LYS A 255 -2.05 25.51 30.41
CA LYS A 255 -3.05 25.34 31.49
C LYS A 255 -2.46 25.49 32.88
N LEU A 256 -1.27 24.95 33.09
CA LEU A 256 -0.56 25.03 34.36
C LEU A 256 -0.15 26.48 34.63
N GLN A 257 0.42 27.17 33.64
CA GLN A 257 0.78 28.60 33.74
C GLN A 257 -0.43 29.50 34.00
N THR A 258 -1.53 29.28 33.30
CA THR A 258 -2.77 30.06 33.49
C THR A 258 -3.40 29.86 34.87
N GLU A 259 -3.38 28.63 35.40
CA GLU A 259 -3.82 28.38 36.78
C GLU A 259 -2.88 29.04 37.81
N PHE A 260 -1.56 28.98 37.59
CA PHE A 260 -0.58 29.68 38.44
C PHE A 260 -0.78 31.20 38.44
N ALA A 261 -1.12 31.78 37.30
CA ALA A 261 -1.39 33.21 37.16
C ALA A 261 -2.81 33.61 37.61
N SER A 262 -3.67 32.65 37.97
CA SER A 262 -5.03 32.95 38.39
C SER A 262 -5.07 33.66 39.75
N ARG A 263 -6.11 34.47 39.99
CA ARG A 263 -6.26 35.21 41.27
C ARG A 263 -6.45 34.30 42.50
N ALA A 264 -6.90 33.07 42.30
CA ALA A 264 -7.18 32.11 43.36
C ALA A 264 -6.80 30.69 42.93
N PRO A 265 -5.49 30.37 42.87
CA PRO A 265 -4.98 29.11 42.35
C PRO A 265 -5.41 27.93 43.23
N ARG A 266 -5.95 26.88 42.60
CA ARG A 266 -6.39 25.68 43.31
C ARG A 266 -5.23 24.70 43.46
N ILE A 267 -4.62 24.64 44.64
CA ILE A 267 -3.43 23.80 44.92
C ILE A 267 -3.63 22.34 44.48
N ARG A 268 -4.73 21.69 44.86
CA ARG A 268 -5.03 20.30 44.46
C ARG A 268 -5.11 20.10 42.94
N TRP A 269 -5.58 21.12 42.23
CA TRP A 269 -5.67 21.08 40.77
C TRP A 269 -4.30 21.27 40.14
N LEU A 270 -3.48 22.19 40.68
CA LEU A 270 -2.08 22.38 40.28
C LEU A 270 -1.25 21.11 40.48
N GLU A 271 -1.40 20.41 41.61
CA GLU A 271 -0.72 19.13 41.85
C GLU A 271 -1.12 18.07 40.81
N LYS A 272 -2.42 17.98 40.50
CA LYS A 272 -2.93 17.06 39.48
C LYS A 272 -2.43 17.42 38.07
N LEU A 273 -2.40 18.71 37.73
CA LEU A 273 -1.85 19.18 36.46
C LEU A 273 -0.36 18.92 36.37
N SER A 274 0.42 19.28 37.39
CA SER A 274 1.87 19.08 37.46
C SER A 274 2.25 17.61 37.29
N THR A 275 1.60 16.71 38.05
CA THR A 275 1.84 15.26 37.92
C THR A 275 1.46 14.71 36.55
N LYS A 276 0.40 15.23 35.92
CA LYS A 276 0.03 14.85 34.54
C LYS A 276 1.07 15.37 33.54
N THR A 277 1.46 16.63 33.63
CA THR A 277 2.46 17.28 32.75
C THR A 277 3.79 16.55 32.84
N ALA A 278 4.30 16.26 34.04
CA ALA A 278 5.57 15.55 34.23
C ALA A 278 5.57 14.16 33.57
N LYS A 279 4.47 13.40 33.71
CA LYS A 279 4.32 12.08 33.08
C LYS A 279 4.32 12.16 31.56
N ILE A 280 3.67 13.16 30.96
CA ILE A 280 3.64 13.32 29.50
C ILE A 280 4.99 13.81 29.01
N MET A 281 5.60 14.78 29.69
CA MET A 281 6.94 15.30 29.38
C MET A 281 7.99 14.19 29.34
N GLN A 282 8.00 13.28 30.31
CA GLN A 282 8.90 12.12 30.30
C GLN A 282 8.68 11.24 29.06
N LYS A 283 7.42 10.93 28.74
CA LYS A 283 7.07 10.10 27.57
C LYS A 283 7.44 10.76 26.24
N VAL A 284 7.28 12.08 26.13
CA VAL A 284 7.68 12.85 24.94
C VAL A 284 9.19 12.83 24.78
N ASN A 285 9.94 13.06 25.87
CA ASN A 285 11.39 13.00 25.88
C ASN A 285 11.92 11.61 25.47
N GLU A 286 11.40 10.54 26.08
CA GLU A 286 11.75 9.16 25.73
C GLU A 286 11.39 8.83 24.27
N GLY A 287 10.23 9.30 23.80
CA GLY A 287 9.78 9.12 22.42
C GLY A 287 10.73 9.77 21.40
N TYR A 288 11.10 11.04 21.60
CA TYR A 288 12.03 11.72 20.71
C TYR A 288 13.42 11.06 20.74
N LYS A 289 13.90 10.64 21.91
CA LYS A 289 15.18 9.94 22.02
C LYS A 289 15.20 8.65 21.19
N ILE A 290 14.15 7.82 21.30
CA ILE A 290 14.01 6.59 20.52
C ILE A 290 13.93 6.89 19.02
N ASP A 291 13.12 7.86 18.61
CA ASP A 291 12.90 8.15 17.20
C ASP A 291 14.15 8.75 16.54
N THR A 292 14.89 9.62 17.25
CA THR A 292 16.15 10.19 16.74
C THR A 292 17.27 9.17 16.61
N GLU A 293 17.40 8.24 17.57
CA GLU A 293 18.35 7.13 17.50
C GLU A 293 18.00 6.16 16.36
N LYS A 294 16.71 5.88 16.14
CA LYS A 294 16.24 4.86 15.20
C LYS A 294 16.14 5.35 13.75
N TYR A 295 15.61 6.55 13.50
CA TYR A 295 15.14 6.94 12.16
C TYR A 295 15.98 7.99 11.43
N LYS A 296 17.08 8.51 12.01
CA LYS A 296 18.00 9.48 11.37
C LYS A 296 17.30 10.55 10.51
N ASN A 297 16.18 11.06 10.99
CA ASN A 297 15.35 12.03 10.27
C ASN A 297 15.60 13.44 10.82
N THR A 298 15.79 14.41 9.93
CA THR A 298 16.15 15.79 10.30
C THR A 298 15.02 16.54 11.00
N GLU A 299 13.77 16.26 10.65
CA GLU A 299 12.59 16.85 11.28
C GLU A 299 12.44 16.40 12.74
N THR A 300 12.60 15.10 13.01
CA THR A 300 12.60 14.56 14.39
C THR A 300 13.69 15.19 15.23
N VAL A 301 14.90 15.32 14.68
CA VAL A 301 16.04 15.94 15.39
C VAL A 301 15.77 17.41 15.68
N SER A 302 15.18 18.14 14.72
CA SER A 302 14.81 19.55 14.86
C SER A 302 13.78 19.76 15.98
N LEU A 303 12.70 18.97 15.98
CA LEU A 303 11.69 19.05 17.03
C LEU A 303 12.25 18.65 18.39
N TYR A 304 13.11 17.63 18.45
CA TYR A 304 13.72 17.23 19.71
C TYR A 304 14.67 18.29 20.28
N ALA A 305 15.48 18.93 19.43
CA ALA A 305 16.31 20.06 19.83
C ALA A 305 15.46 21.22 20.37
N SER A 306 14.39 21.59 19.66
CA SER A 306 13.43 22.61 20.11
C SER A 306 12.79 22.24 21.46
N PHE A 307 12.38 20.98 21.63
CA PHE A 307 11.81 20.47 22.89
C PHE A 307 12.82 20.60 24.05
N LEU A 308 14.07 20.18 23.85
CA LEU A 308 15.12 20.27 24.86
C LEU A 308 15.42 21.72 25.24
N LYS A 309 15.53 22.61 24.25
CA LYS A 309 15.82 24.03 24.44
C LYS A 309 14.68 24.76 25.12
N ASN A 310 13.45 24.58 24.63
CA ASN A 310 12.31 25.42 25.01
C ASN A 310 11.60 24.89 26.25
N ILE A 311 11.41 23.58 26.37
CA ILE A 311 10.65 22.94 27.46
C ILE A 311 11.58 22.48 28.58
N LEU A 312 12.63 21.70 28.26
CA LEU A 312 13.54 21.16 29.28
C LEU A 312 14.68 22.11 29.70
N LYS A 313 14.88 23.21 28.98
CA LYS A 313 15.97 24.18 29.17
C LYS A 313 17.37 23.56 29.16
N ASN A 314 17.55 22.47 28.41
CA ASN A 314 18.84 21.80 28.23
C ASN A 314 19.48 22.25 26.91
N TYR A 315 20.18 23.38 26.97
CA TYR A 315 20.77 24.04 25.80
C TYR A 315 21.92 23.24 25.18
N ASN A 316 22.76 22.60 26.00
CA ASN A 316 23.94 21.87 25.52
C ASN A 316 23.55 20.68 24.63
N ASP A 317 22.57 19.89 25.07
CA ASP A 317 22.10 18.73 24.32
C ASP A 317 21.35 19.17 23.05
N SER A 318 20.62 20.29 23.10
CA SER A 318 19.99 20.88 21.91
C SER A 318 21.03 21.24 20.84
N ILE A 319 22.11 21.93 21.22
CA ILE A 319 23.18 22.31 20.28
C ILE A 319 23.85 21.07 19.67
N LEU A 320 24.05 20.02 20.48
CA LEU A 320 24.63 18.76 19.99
C LEU A 320 23.72 18.08 18.95
N LEU A 321 22.40 18.09 19.17
CA LEU A 321 21.43 17.58 18.20
C LEU A 321 21.39 18.42 16.93
N GLU A 322 21.45 19.76 17.03
CA GLU A 322 21.52 20.64 15.85
C GLU A 322 22.79 20.36 15.01
N LYS A 323 23.94 20.13 15.66
CA LYS A 323 25.15 19.69 14.95
C LYS A 323 24.97 18.34 14.26
N LYS A 324 24.31 17.38 14.92
CA LYS A 324 23.98 16.07 14.31
C LYS A 324 23.05 16.22 13.12
N ARG A 325 22.09 17.14 13.14
CA ARG A 325 21.20 17.43 12.00
C ARG A 325 22.03 17.81 10.77
N SER A 326 22.97 18.73 10.90
CA SER A 326 23.84 19.16 9.80
C SER A 326 24.67 18.00 9.23
N GLN A 327 25.13 17.08 10.07
CA GLN A 327 25.83 15.87 9.64
C GLN A 327 24.91 14.93 8.85
N ILE A 328 23.68 14.72 9.33
CA ILE A 328 22.67 13.91 8.64
C ILE A 328 22.37 14.51 7.27
N ASP A 329 22.10 15.82 7.19
CA ASP A 329 21.85 16.53 5.95
C ASP A 329 23.03 16.38 4.96
N TYR A 330 24.27 16.48 5.44
CA TYR A 330 25.45 16.28 4.60
C TYR A 330 25.56 14.84 4.07
N THR A 331 25.29 13.83 4.90
CA THR A 331 25.31 12.42 4.45
C THR A 331 24.21 12.12 3.44
N LEU A 332 23.01 12.67 3.63
CA LEU A 332 21.89 12.47 2.72
C LEU A 332 22.12 13.18 1.37
N ARG A 333 22.80 14.33 1.36
CA ARG A 333 23.16 15.06 0.12
C ARG A 333 24.06 14.26 -0.82
N LYS A 334 24.93 13.39 -0.30
CA LYS A 334 25.83 12.56 -1.13
C LYS A 334 25.11 11.38 -1.77
N ASP A 335 23.99 10.96 -1.21
CA ASP A 335 23.20 9.84 -1.69
C ASP A 335 22.04 10.32 -2.57
N TYR A 336 22.29 10.52 -3.87
CA TYR A 336 21.33 11.07 -4.85
C TYR A 336 20.10 10.18 -5.16
N TYR A 337 19.97 9.03 -4.49
CA TYR A 337 18.92 8.07 -4.79
C TYR A 337 17.58 8.52 -4.22
N LEU A 338 16.60 8.79 -5.11
CA LEU A 338 15.19 9.07 -4.76
C LEU A 338 14.53 8.01 -3.85
N GLU A 339 15.16 6.84 -3.71
CA GLU A 339 14.74 5.77 -2.81
C GLU A 339 15.05 6.05 -1.33
N LYS A 340 16.03 6.90 -1.04
CA LYS A 340 16.37 7.31 0.33
C LYS A 340 15.58 8.59 0.63
N TYR A 341 14.63 8.53 1.57
CA TYR A 341 13.75 9.63 1.99
C TYR A 341 14.53 10.77 2.69
N GLY A 342 15.36 11.47 1.93
CA GLY A 342 16.23 12.54 2.40
C GLY A 342 15.51 13.89 2.51
N SER A 343 16.17 14.86 3.17
CA SER A 343 15.64 16.21 3.40
C SER A 343 15.47 17.06 2.13
N GLN A 344 16.15 16.70 1.04
CA GLN A 344 16.08 17.41 -0.25
C GLN A 344 15.06 16.84 -1.23
N ILE A 345 14.39 15.75 -0.85
CA ILE A 345 13.41 15.08 -1.70
C ILE A 345 12.03 15.44 -1.18
N GLY A 346 11.19 15.97 -2.05
CA GLY A 346 9.77 16.12 -1.80
C GLY A 346 9.10 14.75 -1.67
N ILE A 347 8.35 14.54 -0.60
CA ILE A 347 7.61 13.31 -0.35
C ILE A 347 6.14 13.65 -0.26
N LEU A 348 5.33 13.00 -1.09
CA LEU A 348 3.87 13.06 -1.03
C LEU A 348 3.30 11.67 -0.74
N LEU A 349 2.34 11.63 0.18
CA LEU A 349 1.53 10.45 0.44
C LEU A 349 0.10 10.71 0.00
N ILE A 350 -0.37 9.95 -0.98
CA ILE A 350 -1.69 10.12 -1.58
C ILE A 350 -2.55 8.89 -1.27
N SER A 351 -3.79 9.12 -0.85
CA SER A 351 -4.75 8.07 -0.55
C SER A 351 -5.22 7.33 -1.81
N CYS A 352 -5.28 6.00 -1.74
CA CYS A 352 -5.91 5.16 -2.76
C CYS A 352 -7.28 4.61 -2.33
N GLU A 353 -7.85 5.07 -1.21
CA GLU A 353 -9.16 4.62 -0.73
C GLU A 353 -10.29 5.17 -1.62
N GLN A 354 -11.40 4.42 -1.76
CA GLN A 354 -12.47 4.82 -2.69
C GLN A 354 -13.09 6.19 -2.38
N ASN A 355 -13.23 6.53 -1.10
CA ASN A 355 -13.89 7.77 -0.66
C ASN A 355 -12.97 9.00 -0.68
N SER A 356 -11.65 8.79 -0.67
CA SER A 356 -10.64 9.84 -0.60
C SER A 356 -9.58 9.69 -1.69
N PHE A 357 -9.92 9.02 -2.79
CA PHE A 357 -8.97 8.66 -3.83
C PHE A 357 -8.31 9.92 -4.40
N GLY A 358 -6.97 9.94 -4.40
CA GLY A 358 -6.21 11.08 -4.89
C GLY A 358 -6.02 12.20 -3.87
N ASN A 359 -6.58 12.12 -2.66
CA ASN A 359 -6.35 13.14 -1.64
C ASN A 359 -4.93 13.00 -1.04
N ILE A 360 -4.24 14.12 -0.89
CA ILE A 360 -2.92 14.19 -0.26
C ILE A 360 -3.13 14.09 1.26
N ILE A 361 -2.60 13.04 1.87
CA ILE A 361 -2.71 12.81 3.32
C ILE A 361 -1.54 13.44 4.07
N TYR A 362 -0.36 13.44 3.44
CA TYR A 362 0.87 13.91 4.03
C TYR A 362 1.80 14.44 2.96
N LEU A 363 2.56 15.47 3.33
CA LEU A 363 3.73 15.93 2.61
C LEU A 363 4.82 16.36 3.61
N ASN A 364 6.08 16.34 3.18
CA ASN A 364 7.19 16.92 3.94
C ASN A 364 7.44 18.39 3.55
N ASP A 365 8.27 19.08 4.32
CA ASP A 365 8.58 20.51 4.09
C ASP A 365 9.09 20.76 2.67
N MET A 366 9.98 19.91 2.17
CA MET A 366 10.53 20.03 0.81
C MET A 366 9.45 19.94 -0.27
N ALA A 367 8.46 19.06 -0.13
CA ALA A 367 7.34 19.00 -1.08
C ALA A 367 6.51 20.29 -1.04
N SER A 368 6.34 20.89 0.14
CA SER A 368 5.68 22.18 0.34
C SER A 368 6.42 23.31 -0.37
N GLU A 369 7.76 23.34 -0.21
CA GLU A 369 8.64 24.32 -0.84
C GLU A 369 8.62 24.21 -2.37
N ILE A 370 8.73 22.99 -2.91
CA ILE A 370 8.68 22.75 -4.35
C ILE A 370 7.33 23.19 -4.93
N LEU A 371 6.22 22.86 -4.26
CA LEU A 371 4.87 23.22 -4.73
C LEU A 371 4.48 24.69 -4.45
N LYS A 372 5.35 25.46 -3.75
CA LYS A 372 5.15 26.86 -3.38
C LYS A 372 3.83 27.12 -2.65
N LEU A 373 3.47 26.21 -1.75
CA LEU A 373 2.23 26.22 -0.98
C LEU A 373 2.49 25.73 0.43
N SER A 374 1.68 26.15 1.40
CA SER A 374 1.80 25.67 2.77
C SER A 374 1.22 24.25 2.92
N MET A 375 1.74 23.47 3.86
CA MET A 375 1.24 22.10 4.12
C MET A 375 -0.27 22.06 4.37
N ASN A 376 -0.80 23.04 5.10
CA ASN A 376 -2.21 23.11 5.46
C ASN A 376 -3.12 23.34 4.24
N GLU A 377 -2.60 23.97 3.19
CA GLU A 377 -3.33 24.21 1.94
C GLU A 377 -3.27 22.98 1.02
N ILE A 378 -2.24 22.15 1.12
CA ILE A 378 -2.07 20.98 0.25
C ILE A 378 -2.73 19.73 0.84
N CYS A 379 -2.58 19.50 2.15
CA CYS A 379 -3.17 18.36 2.84
C CYS A 379 -4.70 18.38 2.73
N GLY A 380 -5.29 17.24 2.35
CA GLY A 380 -6.73 17.08 2.13
C GLY A 380 -7.18 17.41 0.70
N ASN A 381 -6.40 18.20 -0.05
CA ASN A 381 -6.69 18.49 -1.45
C ASN A 381 -6.31 17.31 -2.36
N SER A 382 -6.92 17.30 -3.53
CA SER A 382 -6.69 16.26 -4.54
C SER A 382 -5.37 16.50 -5.28
N ILE A 383 -4.51 15.49 -5.43
CA ILE A 383 -3.29 15.59 -6.24
C ILE A 383 -3.58 16.05 -7.67
N PHE A 384 -4.77 15.75 -8.19
CA PHE A 384 -5.20 16.11 -9.52
C PHE A 384 -5.34 17.62 -9.75
N SER A 385 -5.39 18.45 -8.68
CA SER A 385 -5.31 19.91 -8.84
C SER A 385 -3.91 20.41 -9.16
N PHE A 386 -2.88 19.60 -8.90
CA PHE A 386 -1.48 19.91 -9.19
C PHE A 386 -1.00 19.27 -10.49
N ILE A 387 -1.89 18.60 -11.22
CA ILE A 387 -1.58 18.01 -12.53
C ILE A 387 -2.14 18.94 -13.60
N PRO A 388 -1.37 19.27 -14.66
CA PRO A 388 -1.85 20.12 -15.74
C PRO A 388 -3.20 19.67 -16.29
N SER A 389 -4.11 20.62 -16.48
CA SER A 389 -5.51 20.36 -16.82
C SER A 389 -5.71 19.46 -18.04
N SER A 390 -4.82 19.53 -19.03
CA SER A 390 -4.84 18.71 -20.25
C SER A 390 -4.69 17.21 -19.99
N TYR A 391 -4.00 16.81 -18.92
CA TYR A 391 -3.67 15.41 -18.63
C TYR A 391 -4.35 14.87 -17.38
N ARG A 392 -5.03 15.73 -16.61
CA ARG A 392 -5.64 15.41 -15.32
C ARG A 392 -6.53 14.16 -15.35
N ILE A 393 -7.47 14.09 -16.28
CA ILE A 393 -8.46 13.00 -16.38
C ILE A 393 -7.78 11.68 -16.70
N SER A 394 -6.81 11.70 -17.62
CA SER A 394 -6.07 10.51 -18.02
C SER A 394 -5.19 10.01 -16.88
N HIS A 395 -4.47 10.90 -16.20
CA HIS A 395 -3.69 10.58 -15.00
C HIS A 395 -4.55 9.92 -13.92
N GLU A 396 -5.72 10.48 -13.61
CA GLU A 396 -6.65 9.90 -12.64
C GLU A 396 -7.08 8.48 -13.04
N LYS A 397 -7.45 8.29 -14.31
CA LYS A 397 -7.86 6.98 -14.84
C LYS A 397 -6.71 5.97 -14.78
N LEU A 398 -5.49 6.38 -15.11
CA LEU A 398 -4.29 5.55 -15.06
C LEU A 398 -3.91 5.15 -13.64
N MET A 399 -4.00 6.08 -12.68
CA MET A 399 -3.78 5.78 -11.26
C MET A 399 -4.84 4.79 -10.75
N LYS A 400 -6.14 5.04 -10.99
CA LYS A 400 -7.21 4.10 -10.60
C LYS A 400 -7.02 2.71 -11.21
N LYS A 401 -6.64 2.65 -12.49
CA LYS A 401 -6.35 1.38 -13.18
C LYS A 401 -5.16 0.68 -12.54
N PHE A 402 -4.10 1.42 -12.19
CA PHE A 402 -2.90 0.84 -11.59
C PHE A 402 -3.15 0.25 -10.20
N VAL A 403 -3.94 0.91 -9.33
CA VAL A 403 -4.31 0.33 -8.02
C VAL A 403 -4.99 -1.04 -8.19
N ASN A 404 -5.92 -1.14 -9.15
CA ASN A 404 -6.71 -2.36 -9.35
C ASN A 404 -5.93 -3.46 -10.07
N ASP A 405 -5.28 -3.12 -11.19
CA ASP A 405 -4.68 -4.06 -12.15
C ASP A 405 -3.13 -4.10 -12.05
N SER A 406 -2.57 -3.70 -10.90
CA SER A 406 -1.12 -3.67 -10.66
C SER A 406 -0.48 -5.06 -10.77
N LYS A 407 0.65 -5.12 -11.48
CA LYS A 407 1.57 -6.28 -11.52
C LYS A 407 2.90 -6.01 -10.84
N SER A 408 3.15 -4.73 -10.54
CA SER A 408 4.34 -4.22 -9.88
C SER A 408 3.90 -3.14 -8.90
N VAL A 409 4.75 -2.89 -7.91
CA VAL A 409 4.54 -1.84 -6.91
C VAL A 409 5.02 -0.48 -7.42
N GLN A 410 6.09 -0.46 -8.20
CA GLN A 410 6.58 0.75 -8.85
C GLN A 410 5.78 1.03 -10.12
N ILE A 411 5.32 2.27 -10.26
CA ILE A 411 4.79 2.76 -11.53
C ILE A 411 6.01 2.97 -12.44
N PRO A 412 6.09 2.28 -13.60
CA PRO A 412 7.03 2.67 -14.64
C PRO A 412 6.58 4.04 -15.15
N CYS A 413 7.22 5.07 -14.64
CA CYS A 413 7.17 6.44 -15.12
C CYS A 413 8.60 6.77 -15.53
N HIS A 414 8.78 7.42 -16.68
CA HIS A 414 10.06 8.07 -16.94
C HIS A 414 10.27 9.14 -15.88
N ASN A 415 11.52 9.42 -15.50
CA ASN A 415 11.90 10.28 -14.38
C ASN A 415 11.46 11.75 -14.54
N TYR A 416 10.37 12.07 -15.23
CA TYR A 416 9.91 13.43 -15.50
C TYR A 416 8.41 13.52 -15.30
N LEU A 417 7.99 14.30 -14.31
CA LEU A 417 6.60 14.71 -14.11
C LEU A 417 6.53 16.24 -14.06
N PHE A 418 5.40 16.77 -14.51
CA PHE A 418 5.12 18.19 -14.43
C PHE A 418 4.02 18.43 -13.39
N PHE A 419 4.32 19.28 -12.41
CA PHE A 419 3.32 19.79 -11.48
C PHE A 419 2.91 21.20 -11.85
N GLU A 420 1.64 21.54 -11.68
CA GLU A 420 1.11 22.91 -11.80
C GLU A 420 1.05 23.53 -10.40
N SER A 421 1.71 24.68 -10.23
CA SER A 421 1.66 25.50 -9.02
C SER A 421 0.31 26.21 -8.88
N GLN A 422 0.02 26.77 -7.70
CA GLN A 422 -1.19 27.58 -7.47
C GLN A 422 -1.31 28.79 -8.41
N TYR A 423 -0.20 29.30 -8.92
CA TYR A 423 -0.16 30.44 -9.84
C TYR A 423 -0.35 30.02 -11.31
N GLY A 424 -0.54 28.72 -11.59
CA GLY A 424 -0.71 28.19 -12.94
C GLY A 424 0.60 27.95 -13.71
N PHE A 425 1.76 28.09 -13.06
CA PHE A 425 3.06 27.78 -13.65
C PHE A 425 3.44 26.32 -13.46
N LEU A 426 4.19 25.78 -14.42
CA LEU A 426 4.66 24.40 -14.40
C LEU A 426 6.02 24.26 -13.72
N ILE A 427 6.19 23.14 -13.02
CA ILE A 427 7.41 22.74 -12.33
C ILE A 427 7.84 21.37 -12.87
N GLU A 428 9.04 21.31 -13.45
CA GLU A 428 9.64 20.05 -13.94
C GLU A 428 10.28 19.33 -12.75
N CYS A 429 9.81 18.12 -12.47
CA CYS A 429 10.28 17.31 -11.35
C CYS A 429 10.73 15.92 -11.80
N ASP A 430 11.79 15.42 -11.19
CA ASP A 430 12.17 14.02 -11.26
C ASP A 430 11.42 13.25 -10.19
N ALA A 431 10.66 12.22 -10.56
CA ALA A 431 9.72 11.57 -9.64
C ALA A 431 9.78 10.04 -9.71
N LEU A 432 9.70 9.43 -8.52
CA LEU A 432 9.58 8.00 -8.29
C LEU A 432 8.24 7.74 -7.58
N ILE A 433 7.35 7.01 -8.23
CA ILE A 433 6.03 6.68 -7.67
C ILE A 433 5.97 5.19 -7.32
N LYS A 434 5.74 4.91 -6.04
CA LYS A 434 5.56 3.55 -5.50
C LYS A 434 4.17 3.40 -4.87
N LEU A 435 3.52 2.28 -5.15
CA LEU A 435 2.25 1.88 -4.55
C LEU A 435 2.53 0.99 -3.34
N THR A 436 2.21 1.48 -2.14
CA THR A 436 2.48 0.76 -0.90
C THR A 436 1.19 0.56 -0.11
N ALA A 437 1.21 -0.37 0.84
CA ALA A 437 0.07 -0.64 1.70
C ALA A 437 0.50 -0.83 3.15
N PHE A 438 -0.27 -0.21 4.05
CA PHE A 438 -0.02 -0.20 5.48
C PHE A 438 -1.34 -0.35 6.24
N TYR A 439 -1.43 -1.36 7.12
CA TYR A 439 -2.64 -1.71 7.88
C TYR A 439 -3.94 -1.73 7.05
N ASN A 440 -3.93 -2.42 5.90
CA ASN A 440 -5.03 -2.55 4.93
C ASN A 440 -5.36 -1.30 4.10
N ASN A 441 -4.69 -0.17 4.34
CA ASN A 441 -4.86 1.03 3.53
C ASN A 441 -3.77 1.10 2.46
N CYS A 442 -4.15 1.55 1.27
CA CYS A 442 -3.27 1.63 0.12
C CYS A 442 -2.92 3.10 -0.15
N PHE A 443 -1.66 3.37 -0.49
CA PHE A 443 -1.16 4.71 -0.70
C PHE A 443 -0.21 4.77 -1.89
N TYR A 444 -0.25 5.87 -2.63
CA TYR A 444 0.86 6.27 -3.48
C TYR A 444 1.86 7.05 -2.64
N LEU A 445 3.09 6.56 -2.62
CA LEU A 445 4.24 7.26 -2.08
C LEU A 445 5.01 7.83 -3.28
N ILE A 446 4.99 9.15 -3.41
CA ILE A 446 5.68 9.87 -4.47
C ILE A 446 6.90 10.55 -3.84
N SER A 447 8.09 10.13 -4.26
CA SER A 447 9.34 10.83 -3.98
C SER A 447 9.68 11.65 -5.21
N PHE A 448 9.91 12.95 -5.09
CA PHE A 448 10.22 13.80 -6.23
C PHE A 448 11.19 14.92 -5.85
N ASN A 449 11.97 15.38 -6.82
CA ASN A 449 12.86 16.52 -6.68
C ASN A 449 12.64 17.49 -7.83
N GLN A 450 12.71 18.79 -7.56
CA GLN A 450 12.63 19.79 -8.61
C GLN A 450 13.90 19.77 -9.45
N LYS A 451 13.76 19.73 -10.77
CA LYS A 451 14.90 19.80 -11.67
C LYS A 451 15.39 21.24 -11.74
N GLN A 452 16.54 21.50 -11.11
CA GLN A 452 17.21 22.80 -11.19
C GLN A 452 18.01 22.87 -12.49
N ALA A 453 17.42 23.45 -13.53
CA ALA A 453 18.09 23.70 -14.79
C ALA A 453 17.96 25.19 -15.16
N PRO A 454 18.98 25.80 -15.80
CA PRO A 454 18.90 27.19 -16.24
C PRO A 454 17.82 27.40 -17.31
N ARG A 455 17.52 26.35 -18.08
CA ARG A 455 16.49 26.37 -19.14
C ARG A 455 15.08 26.56 -18.58
N GLN A 456 14.27 27.26 -19.35
CA GLN A 456 12.83 27.34 -19.16
C GLN A 456 12.12 26.37 -20.10
N PHE A 457 10.85 26.07 -19.81
CA PHE A 457 10.06 25.16 -20.64
C PHE A 457 8.58 25.53 -20.69
N ALA A 458 7.92 25.05 -21.74
CA ALA A 458 6.47 25.08 -21.93
C ALA A 458 5.94 23.74 -22.45
N LEU A 459 4.75 23.36 -22.00
CA LEU A 459 3.95 22.30 -22.62
C LEU A 459 3.10 22.90 -23.71
N ILE A 460 3.14 22.32 -24.90
CA ILE A 460 2.47 22.86 -26.09
C ILE A 460 1.53 21.82 -26.70
N SER A 461 0.45 22.27 -27.35
CA SER A 461 -0.43 21.38 -28.10
C SER A 461 0.19 21.00 -29.45
N GLU A 462 -0.42 20.07 -30.18
CA GLU A 462 0.02 19.71 -31.53
C GLU A 462 -0.10 20.91 -32.50
N GLU A 463 -1.04 21.81 -32.23
CA GLU A 463 -1.26 23.06 -32.97
C GLU A 463 -0.33 24.20 -32.52
N GLY A 464 0.56 23.95 -31.56
CA GLY A 464 1.50 24.94 -31.02
C GLY A 464 0.89 25.92 -30.01
N ILE A 465 -0.23 25.57 -29.38
CA ILE A 465 -0.82 26.38 -28.31
C ILE A 465 -0.10 26.08 -26.99
N ILE A 466 0.34 27.11 -26.27
CA ILE A 466 0.99 26.94 -24.96
C ILE A 466 -0.06 26.52 -23.91
N ILE A 467 -0.01 25.28 -23.47
CA ILE A 467 -0.91 24.72 -22.46
C ILE A 467 -0.51 25.19 -21.05
N GLY A 468 0.79 25.33 -20.81
CA GLY A 468 1.35 25.82 -19.56
C GLY A 468 2.85 26.00 -19.68
N HIS A 469 3.45 26.80 -18.81
CA HIS A 469 4.88 27.09 -18.87
C HIS A 469 5.48 27.33 -17.49
N SER A 470 6.79 27.19 -17.40
CA SER A 470 7.60 27.58 -16.24
C SER A 470 7.52 29.09 -15.97
N GLU A 471 7.72 29.49 -14.73
CA GLU A 471 7.48 30.87 -14.25
C GLU A 471 8.31 31.93 -15.00
N LEU A 472 9.56 31.64 -15.34
CA LEU A 472 10.44 32.59 -16.03
C LEU A 472 10.37 32.51 -17.56
N PHE A 473 9.55 31.60 -18.11
CA PHE A 473 9.48 31.35 -19.55
C PHE A 473 9.13 32.60 -20.36
N SER A 474 8.12 33.37 -19.97
CA SER A 474 7.74 34.59 -20.70
C SER A 474 8.80 35.69 -20.59
N ASN A 475 9.49 35.78 -19.46
CA ASN A 475 10.57 36.74 -19.22
C ASN A 475 11.79 36.42 -20.10
N CYS A 476 12.16 35.14 -20.26
CA CYS A 476 13.24 34.73 -21.16
C CYS A 476 12.94 35.12 -22.61
N LEU A 477 11.67 35.11 -23.02
CA LEU A 477 11.20 35.53 -24.35
C LEU A 477 11.05 37.06 -24.48
N GLY A 478 11.36 37.82 -23.42
CA GLY A 478 11.20 39.27 -23.39
C GLY A 478 9.74 39.73 -23.51
N CYS A 479 8.77 38.86 -23.18
CA CYS A 479 7.36 39.21 -23.23
C CYS A 479 6.97 40.05 -22.00
N ASN A 480 6.13 41.07 -22.20
CA ASN A 480 5.66 41.92 -21.08
C ASN A 480 4.56 41.26 -20.23
N PHE A 481 4.09 40.07 -20.63
CA PHE A 481 3.04 39.34 -19.95
C PHE A 481 3.64 38.30 -18.99
N GLN A 482 3.15 38.29 -17.75
CA GLN A 482 3.59 37.33 -16.74
C GLN A 482 3.14 35.89 -17.06
N CYS A 483 2.04 35.72 -17.81
CA CYS A 483 1.54 34.43 -18.26
C CYS A 483 1.15 34.50 -19.75
N ILE A 484 1.59 33.51 -20.53
CA ILE A 484 1.31 33.36 -21.97
C ILE A 484 0.61 32.05 -22.30
N LYS A 485 -0.08 31.47 -21.31
CA LYS A 485 -0.98 30.32 -21.50
C LYS A 485 -2.05 30.63 -22.55
N ASN A 486 -2.40 29.63 -23.35
CA ASN A 486 -3.33 29.66 -24.48
C ASN A 486 -2.93 30.54 -25.67
N LYS A 487 -1.70 31.09 -25.69
CA LYS A 487 -1.16 31.75 -26.88
C LYS A 487 -0.54 30.73 -27.84
N ASN A 488 -0.61 31.02 -29.13
CA ASN A 488 0.09 30.20 -30.11
C ASN A 488 1.58 30.59 -30.15
N ILE A 489 2.47 29.61 -30.26
CA ILE A 489 3.92 29.84 -30.43
C ILE A 489 4.20 30.76 -31.63
N SER A 490 3.44 30.65 -32.71
CA SER A 490 3.61 31.50 -33.90
C SER A 490 3.36 32.99 -33.64
N GLU A 491 2.59 33.36 -32.60
CA GLU A 491 2.42 34.77 -32.22
C GLU A 491 3.68 35.34 -31.55
N ILE A 492 4.49 34.47 -30.96
CA ILE A 492 5.73 34.83 -30.26
C ILE A 492 6.92 34.72 -31.23
N PHE A 493 6.89 33.68 -32.07
CA PHE A 493 7.90 33.36 -33.07
C PHE A 493 7.25 33.33 -34.47
N PRO A 494 6.99 34.50 -35.09
CA PRO A 494 6.25 34.57 -36.36
C PRO A 494 6.93 33.83 -37.51
N PHE A 495 8.25 33.60 -37.42
CA PHE A 495 9.02 32.88 -38.44
C PHE A 495 9.11 31.36 -38.19
N ILE A 496 8.72 30.90 -37.00
CA ILE A 496 8.71 29.51 -36.58
C ILE A 496 7.27 28.99 -36.53
N GLY A 497 6.86 28.34 -37.61
CA GLY A 497 5.69 27.45 -37.56
C GLY A 497 6.04 26.13 -36.89
N MET A 498 5.06 25.46 -36.28
CA MET A 498 5.24 24.11 -35.68
C MET A 498 5.89 23.11 -36.66
N ASN A 499 5.62 23.25 -37.96
CA ASN A 499 6.19 22.40 -39.01
C ASN A 499 7.72 22.50 -39.15
N LYS A 500 8.33 23.59 -38.63
CA LYS A 500 9.79 23.79 -38.65
C LYS A 500 10.49 23.29 -37.39
N LEU A 501 9.74 23.11 -36.29
CA LEU A 501 10.28 22.55 -35.05
C LEU A 501 10.40 21.04 -35.21
N THR A 502 11.61 20.60 -35.52
CA THR A 502 11.94 19.17 -35.62
C THR A 502 12.37 18.66 -34.25
N GLU A 503 11.97 17.42 -33.95
CA GLU A 503 12.20 16.83 -32.63
C GLU A 503 13.70 16.68 -32.34
N ASN A 504 14.11 17.10 -31.14
CA ASN A 504 15.49 17.10 -30.63
C ASN A 504 16.49 17.92 -31.47
N LEU A 505 16.02 18.71 -32.44
CA LEU A 505 16.88 19.60 -33.22
C LEU A 505 16.83 21.00 -32.62
N PRO A 506 17.97 21.55 -32.20
CA PRO A 506 17.98 22.86 -31.60
C PRO A 506 17.93 23.96 -32.67
N TRP A 507 17.19 25.02 -32.36
CA TRP A 507 17.03 26.19 -33.20
C TRP A 507 17.43 27.44 -32.43
N VAL A 508 18.19 28.35 -33.04
CA VAL A 508 18.59 29.61 -32.40
C VAL A 508 17.92 30.77 -33.12
N GLU A 509 17.32 31.68 -32.37
CA GLU A 509 16.71 32.90 -32.91
C GLU A 509 17.01 34.10 -32.02
N THR A 510 17.31 35.24 -32.64
CA THR A 510 17.56 36.49 -31.93
C THR A 510 16.26 37.24 -31.68
N ILE A 511 15.83 37.33 -30.42
CA ILE A 511 14.61 38.03 -29.99
C ILE A 511 14.99 39.25 -29.16
N LYS A 512 14.57 40.44 -29.60
CA LYS A 512 14.84 41.73 -28.93
C LYS A 512 16.34 41.93 -28.61
N GLY A 513 17.22 41.47 -29.50
CA GLY A 513 18.68 41.58 -29.36
C GLY A 513 19.33 40.54 -28.43
N LYS A 514 18.60 39.50 -28.02
CA LYS A 514 19.14 38.35 -27.28
C LYS A 514 18.97 37.08 -28.09
N ASP A 515 20.02 36.28 -28.19
CA ASP A 515 19.93 34.95 -28.80
C ASP A 515 19.22 33.99 -27.86
N ILE A 516 18.25 33.25 -28.39
CA ILE A 516 17.44 32.29 -27.65
C ILE A 516 17.51 30.96 -28.36
N GLY A 517 17.95 29.93 -27.64
CA GLY A 517 17.91 28.53 -28.09
C GLY A 517 16.56 27.90 -27.80
N LEU A 518 15.98 27.24 -28.79
CA LEU A 518 14.73 26.49 -28.73
C LEU A 518 14.99 25.02 -29.00
N ILE A 519 14.46 24.14 -28.16
CA ILE A 519 14.53 22.69 -28.36
C ILE A 519 13.15 22.10 -28.17
N TYR A 520 12.62 21.48 -29.22
CA TYR A 520 11.35 20.78 -29.18
C TYR A 520 11.58 19.28 -28.91
N ILE A 521 10.94 18.74 -27.88
CA ILE A 521 11.08 17.34 -27.46
C ILE A 521 9.69 16.72 -27.30
N LYS A 522 9.51 15.52 -27.86
CA LYS A 522 8.34 14.68 -27.57
C LYS A 522 8.70 13.72 -26.45
N LYS A 523 8.10 13.89 -25.29
CA LYS A 523 8.25 12.98 -24.15
C LYS A 523 7.06 12.04 -24.10
N ILE A 524 7.31 10.73 -24.19
CA ILE A 524 6.27 9.72 -24.03
C ILE A 524 6.17 9.36 -22.55
N ILE A 525 5.03 9.65 -21.93
CA ILE A 525 4.69 9.16 -20.59
C ILE A 525 3.64 8.06 -20.76
N ARG A 526 4.11 6.81 -20.77
CA ARG A 526 3.31 5.61 -21.06
C ARG A 526 2.67 5.63 -22.45
N GLU A 527 1.41 6.04 -22.54
CA GLU A 527 0.60 6.07 -23.76
C GLU A 527 0.33 7.53 -24.21
N GLU A 528 0.78 8.53 -23.45
CA GLU A 528 0.58 9.93 -23.76
C GLU A 528 1.86 10.58 -24.26
N ILE A 529 1.74 11.39 -25.31
CA ILE A 529 2.84 12.17 -25.88
C ILE A 529 2.73 13.60 -25.34
N LEU A 530 3.76 14.02 -24.63
CA LEU A 530 3.93 15.39 -24.16
C LEU A 530 4.87 16.13 -25.09
N ASN A 531 4.35 17.18 -25.69
CA ASN A 531 5.12 18.10 -26.52
C ASN A 531 5.71 19.18 -25.61
N VAL A 532 7.04 19.17 -25.45
CA VAL A 532 7.76 20.09 -24.58
C VAL A 532 8.64 21.00 -25.43
N LEU A 533 8.52 22.31 -25.24
CA LEU A 533 9.42 23.30 -25.82
C LEU A 533 10.33 23.83 -24.72
N TYR A 534 11.63 23.59 -24.84
CA TYR A 534 12.64 24.19 -23.97
C TYR A 534 13.14 25.48 -24.58
N VAL A 535 13.36 26.48 -23.73
CA VAL A 535 13.91 27.80 -24.03
C VAL A 535 15.17 27.98 -23.21
N ILE A 536 16.27 28.30 -23.88
CA ILE A 536 17.59 28.49 -23.30
C ILE A 536 18.06 29.90 -23.65
N ASP A 537 18.38 30.70 -22.64
CA ASP A 537 18.86 32.08 -22.77
C ASP A 537 20.35 32.23 -22.38
N ASN A 538 21.00 31.12 -22.01
CA ASN A 538 22.40 31.11 -21.62
C ASN A 538 23.31 30.99 -22.86
N GLU A 539 24.06 32.06 -23.16
CA GLU A 539 25.00 32.12 -24.29
C GLU A 539 25.97 30.93 -24.36
N SER A 540 26.42 30.41 -23.21
CA SER A 540 27.36 29.28 -23.16
C SER A 540 26.72 27.94 -23.56
N GLU A 541 25.41 27.77 -23.32
CA GLU A 541 24.65 26.61 -23.77
C GLU A 541 24.22 26.76 -25.22
N ILE A 542 23.87 27.99 -25.64
CA ILE A 542 23.54 28.32 -27.03
C ILE A 542 24.73 28.07 -27.96
N LYS A 543 25.96 28.50 -27.58
CA LYS A 543 27.18 28.21 -28.36
C LYS A 543 27.46 26.72 -28.49
N LYS A 544 27.16 25.92 -27.46
CA LYS A 544 27.27 24.45 -27.54
C LYS A 544 26.28 23.92 -28.56
N ILE A 545 25.04 24.39 -28.51
CA ILE A 545 23.97 24.05 -29.43
C ILE A 545 24.30 24.42 -30.89
N GLU A 546 24.85 25.61 -31.13
CA GLU A 546 25.24 26.08 -32.47
C GLU A 546 26.37 25.21 -33.06
N ASN A 547 27.38 24.90 -32.24
CA ASN A 547 28.47 24.01 -32.64
C ASN A 547 27.99 22.58 -32.99
N PHE A 548 26.84 22.13 -32.48
CA PHE A 548 26.22 20.85 -32.84
C PHE A 548 25.53 20.88 -34.20
N ASN A 549 24.94 22.02 -34.60
CA ASN A 549 24.26 22.15 -35.90
C ASN A 549 25.25 22.14 -37.07
N ASP A 550 26.51 22.57 -36.85
CA ASP A 550 27.56 22.54 -37.87
C ASP A 550 28.20 21.15 -38.07
N SER A 551 28.04 20.23 -37.12
CA SER A 551 28.52 18.85 -37.21
C SER A 551 27.38 17.87 -37.52
N CYS A 552 27.12 17.64 -38.81
CA CYS A 552 26.11 16.68 -39.28
C CYS A 552 26.20 15.29 -38.62
N ASN A 553 25.04 14.73 -38.24
CA ASN A 553 24.77 13.33 -37.92
C ASN A 553 25.28 12.75 -36.59
N VAL A 554 25.19 13.51 -35.49
CA VAL A 554 25.17 12.89 -34.16
C VAL A 554 23.74 12.96 -33.63
N LYS A 555 23.07 11.81 -33.48
CA LYS A 555 21.84 11.71 -32.69
C LYS A 555 22.15 12.32 -31.33
N ILE A 556 21.43 13.38 -30.97
CA ILE A 556 21.48 13.93 -29.63
C ILE A 556 20.81 12.90 -28.71
N SER A 557 21.57 11.90 -28.27
CA SER A 557 21.45 11.48 -26.89
C SER A 557 22.11 12.59 -26.10
N PHE A 558 21.33 13.54 -25.59
CA PHE A 558 21.76 14.18 -24.36
C PHE A 558 21.87 13.03 -23.35
N THR A 559 23.06 12.43 -23.25
CA THR A 559 23.43 11.54 -22.15
C THR A 559 23.53 12.40 -20.91
N PHE A 560 22.37 12.82 -20.41
CA PHE A 560 22.18 13.16 -19.01
C PHE A 560 22.36 11.85 -18.27
N GLU A 561 23.59 11.54 -17.84
CA GLU A 561 23.96 10.38 -17.01
C GLU A 561 22.86 9.32 -16.94
N GLN A 562 22.63 8.66 -18.09
CA GLN A 562 21.89 7.43 -18.12
C GLN A 562 22.84 6.40 -17.51
N ASN A 563 22.87 6.33 -16.18
CA ASN A 563 23.08 5.06 -15.53
C ASN A 563 21.83 4.22 -15.81
N GLU A 564 21.70 3.77 -17.07
CA GLU A 564 20.88 2.64 -17.45
C GLU A 564 21.58 1.38 -16.95
N ASP A 565 21.53 1.20 -15.65
CA ASP A 565 21.57 -0.09 -15.00
C ASP A 565 20.60 0.01 -13.82
N CYS A 566 19.34 -0.39 -14.05
CA CYS A 566 18.63 -1.07 -12.98
C CYS A 566 19.52 -2.28 -12.64
N PRO A 567 20.10 -2.40 -11.43
CA PRO A 567 20.79 -3.62 -11.10
C PRO A 567 19.75 -4.74 -11.16
N GLN A 568 19.88 -5.60 -12.17
CA GLN A 568 19.43 -6.97 -12.00
C GLN A 568 20.16 -7.45 -10.76
N ILE A 569 19.39 -7.71 -9.70
CA ILE A 569 19.87 -8.21 -8.43
C ILE A 569 20.51 -9.56 -8.69
N ASN A 570 21.81 -9.55 -8.98
CA ASN A 570 22.68 -10.69 -8.81
C ASN A 570 23.47 -10.43 -7.53
N GLU A 571 23.21 -11.27 -6.54
CA GLU A 571 23.91 -11.31 -5.26
C GLU A 571 25.43 -11.38 -5.49
N ILE A 572 26.18 -10.42 -4.95
CA ILE A 572 27.64 -10.54 -4.80
C ILE A 572 27.94 -10.54 -3.30
N PRO A 573 28.79 -11.45 -2.79
CA PRO A 573 28.95 -11.68 -1.35
C PRO A 573 29.85 -10.62 -0.69
N HIS A 574 29.62 -10.48 0.62
CA HIS A 574 30.48 -9.79 1.57
C HIS A 574 31.96 -10.16 1.44
N GLU A 575 32.84 -9.17 1.24
CA GLU A 575 34.11 -8.99 1.97
C GLU A 575 34.89 -7.76 1.45
N ASN A 576 35.14 -6.78 2.33
CA ASN A 576 36.43 -6.10 2.53
C ASN A 576 36.24 -4.83 3.39
N LYS A 577 36.67 -4.92 4.65
CA LYS A 577 36.59 -3.87 5.69
C LYS A 577 37.94 -3.16 5.95
N SER A 578 38.93 -3.25 5.05
CA SER A 578 40.30 -2.78 5.35
C SER A 578 40.63 -1.35 4.90
N GLU A 579 39.88 -0.73 3.98
CA GLU A 579 40.25 0.60 3.45
C GLU A 579 39.72 1.79 4.27
N ALA A 580 38.70 1.58 5.12
CA ALA A 580 38.11 2.66 5.93
C ALA A 580 39.00 3.15 7.10
N LYS A 581 40.06 2.43 7.48
CA LYS A 581 40.94 2.80 8.61
C LYS A 581 42.10 3.74 8.25
N LYS A 582 42.43 3.92 6.97
CA LYS A 582 43.54 4.80 6.55
C LYS A 582 43.17 6.28 6.44
N LEU A 583 41.89 6.61 6.32
CA LEU A 583 41.41 8.01 6.17
C LEU A 583 41.12 8.71 7.51
N GLN A 584 41.10 7.98 8.63
CA GLN A 584 40.72 8.53 9.93
C GLN A 584 41.88 9.20 10.69
N ILE A 585 43.13 9.00 10.26
CA ILE A 585 44.34 9.54 10.92
C ILE A 585 44.75 10.91 10.36
N LEU A 586 44.16 11.35 9.23
CA LEU A 586 44.54 12.57 8.53
C LEU A 586 43.77 13.84 8.94
N PHE A 587 42.79 13.73 9.86
CA PHE A 587 41.88 14.85 10.18
C PHE A 587 41.87 15.30 11.65
N GLU A 588 42.78 14.82 12.49
CA GLU A 588 42.93 15.33 13.87
C GLU A 588 43.80 16.59 13.99
N ASN A 589 44.41 17.07 12.89
CA ASN A 589 45.35 18.20 12.91
C ASN A 589 44.91 19.34 11.99
N VAL A 590 43.73 19.96 12.19
CA VAL A 590 43.44 21.32 11.69
C VAL A 590 42.52 22.07 12.66
N GLU A 591 43.18 22.83 13.54
CA GLU A 591 42.91 24.21 13.96
C GLU A 591 41.68 24.61 14.81
N GLU A 592 42.07 25.09 15.99
CA GLU A 592 41.46 26.13 16.81
C GLU A 592 41.36 27.49 16.09
N THR A 593 40.37 28.28 16.53
CA THR A 593 40.33 29.76 16.70
C THR A 593 39.16 30.45 16.00
N SER A 594 38.20 30.94 16.79
CA SER A 594 37.78 32.35 16.85
C SER A 594 36.45 32.49 17.60
N HIS A 595 36.51 33.24 18.71
CA HIS A 595 35.38 33.76 19.46
C HIS A 595 34.75 34.92 18.68
N ILE A 596 33.43 34.93 18.53
CA ILE A 596 32.65 36.15 18.27
C ILE A 596 31.37 36.08 19.11
N GLU A 597 31.29 36.98 20.07
CA GLU A 597 30.08 37.38 20.79
C GLU A 597 29.19 38.24 19.86
N CYS A 598 27.86 38.09 19.97
CA CYS A 598 26.94 39.19 19.71
C CYS A 598 25.58 38.93 20.37
N ASP A 599 25.25 39.85 21.27
CA ASP A 599 24.01 40.07 22.00
C ASP A 599 22.78 40.18 21.07
N THR A 600 21.70 39.46 21.41
CA THR A 600 20.45 39.97 22.01
C THR A 600 19.94 41.31 21.47
N ASP A 601 18.84 41.26 20.71
CA ASP A 601 17.63 42.04 20.97
C ASP A 601 16.54 41.62 19.99
N PHE A 602 15.32 41.34 20.49
CA PHE A 602 14.04 41.70 19.87
C PHE A 602 12.89 41.11 20.72
N THR A 603 12.47 41.92 21.70
CA THR A 603 11.11 41.90 22.21
C THR A 603 10.28 42.89 21.39
N GLN A 604 8.98 42.58 21.25
CA GLN A 604 7.88 43.38 20.68
C GLN A 604 7.36 42.87 19.32
N GLN A 605 6.45 41.89 19.39
CA GLN A 605 5.27 41.80 18.51
C GLN A 605 4.32 40.73 19.06
N ASN A 606 3.68 41.03 20.20
CA ASN A 606 2.59 40.23 20.76
C ASN A 606 1.48 41.20 21.14
N GLN A 607 0.62 41.58 20.18
CA GLN A 607 -0.66 42.21 20.53
C GLN A 607 -1.71 42.31 19.41
N ILE A 608 -1.83 41.34 18.50
CA ILE A 608 -3.04 41.24 17.68
C ILE A 608 -3.28 39.75 17.41
N PHE A 609 -4.30 39.16 18.04
CA PHE A 609 -5.07 37.95 17.68
C PHE A 609 -5.67 37.31 18.93
N SER A 610 -6.56 38.04 19.59
CA SER A 610 -7.61 37.46 20.41
C SER A 610 -8.93 37.81 19.73
N ASP A 611 -9.45 36.87 18.94
CA ASP A 611 -10.88 36.62 18.70
C ASP A 611 -11.05 35.85 17.39
N ASN A 612 -11.26 34.53 17.48
CA ASN A 612 -12.38 33.88 16.80
C ASN A 612 -12.59 32.40 17.22
N LYS A 613 -13.75 32.22 17.84
CA LYS A 613 -14.63 31.06 18.05
C LYS A 613 -14.24 29.68 17.47
N ILE A 614 -14.10 28.74 18.40
CA ILE A 614 -14.87 27.49 18.58
C ILE A 614 -15.21 26.69 17.30
N CYS A 615 -14.45 25.60 17.07
CA CYS A 615 -14.85 24.48 16.22
C CYS A 615 -15.40 23.31 17.05
N ASN A 616 -16.52 22.75 16.60
CA ASN A 616 -17.28 21.64 17.18
C ASN A 616 -16.50 20.30 17.19
N PRO A 617 -16.66 19.43 18.21
CA PRO A 617 -16.08 18.08 18.24
C PRO A 617 -17.09 17.05 17.71
N SER A 618 -17.17 16.84 16.39
CA SER A 618 -18.01 15.79 15.80
C SER A 618 -17.26 14.51 15.42
N SER A 619 -15.95 14.41 15.68
CA SER A 619 -15.13 13.22 15.37
C SER A 619 -14.96 12.25 16.54
N LEU A 620 -15.30 12.64 17.78
CA LEU A 620 -15.14 11.81 18.99
C LEU A 620 -16.28 10.79 19.22
N THR A 621 -17.40 10.89 18.51
CA THR A 621 -18.56 10.00 18.71
C THR A 621 -18.41 8.66 17.99
N ARG A 622 -17.64 8.56 16.89
CA ARG A 622 -17.53 7.32 16.09
C ARG A 622 -16.72 6.20 16.77
N SER A 623 -15.74 6.52 17.60
CA SER A 623 -14.96 5.52 18.35
C SER A 623 -15.76 4.86 19.49
N SER A 624 -16.67 5.61 20.11
CA SER A 624 -17.57 5.10 21.15
C SER A 624 -18.59 4.09 20.61
N ILE A 625 -19.14 4.35 19.41
CA ILE A 625 -20.11 3.47 18.73
C ILE A 625 -19.46 2.12 18.37
N TYR A 626 -18.20 2.11 17.93
CA TYR A 626 -17.48 0.88 17.60
C TYR A 626 -17.22 -0.01 18.82
N LEU A 627 -16.86 0.58 19.97
CA LEU A 627 -16.66 -0.14 21.22
C LEU A 627 -17.96 -0.75 21.76
N GLU A 628 -19.09 -0.06 21.59
CA GLU A 628 -20.40 -0.52 22.02
C GLU A 628 -20.95 -1.64 21.11
N GLN A 629 -20.70 -1.56 19.80
CA GLN A 629 -20.99 -2.65 18.87
C GLN A 629 -20.17 -3.92 19.18
N LEU A 630 -18.89 -3.76 19.55
CA LEU A 630 -18.01 -4.87 19.96
C LEU A 630 -18.49 -5.53 21.25
N LYS A 631 -18.91 -4.73 22.26
CA LYS A 631 -19.51 -5.25 23.49
C LYS A 631 -20.80 -6.03 23.22
N ASN A 632 -21.66 -5.52 22.33
CA ASN A 632 -22.90 -6.21 21.95
C ASN A 632 -22.66 -7.52 21.19
N LEU A 633 -21.62 -7.59 20.35
CA LEU A 633 -21.22 -8.84 19.67
C LEU A 633 -20.67 -9.88 20.65
N ILE A 634 -19.85 -9.46 21.62
CA ILE A 634 -19.32 -10.33 22.69
C ILE A 634 -20.46 -10.81 23.61
N PHE A 635 -21.45 -9.96 23.89
CA PHE A 635 -22.62 -10.35 24.68
C PHE A 635 -23.48 -11.38 23.94
N LYS A 636 -23.78 -11.16 22.65
CA LYS A 636 -24.53 -12.12 21.82
C LYS A 636 -23.80 -13.45 21.65
N SER A 637 -22.46 -13.46 21.57
CA SER A 637 -21.70 -14.72 21.50
C SER A 637 -21.72 -15.49 22.81
N LYS A 638 -21.61 -14.81 23.97
CA LYS A 638 -21.79 -15.42 25.29
C LYS A 638 -23.20 -16.01 25.48
N GLN A 639 -24.24 -15.31 25.01
CA GLN A 639 -25.62 -15.79 25.07
C GLN A 639 -25.83 -17.04 24.20
N LYS A 640 -25.25 -17.08 22.99
CA LYS A 640 -25.27 -18.27 22.12
C LYS A 640 -24.54 -19.48 22.74
N ILE A 641 -23.41 -19.25 23.39
CA ILE A 641 -22.67 -20.30 24.10
C ILE A 641 -23.48 -20.80 25.32
N ALA A 642 -24.16 -19.92 26.03
CA ALA A 642 -25.03 -20.28 27.15
C ALA A 642 -26.24 -21.12 26.67
N THR A 643 -26.89 -20.74 25.57
CA THR A 643 -27.97 -21.55 24.98
C THR A 643 -27.47 -22.92 24.49
N LEU A 644 -26.27 -22.98 23.90
CA LEU A 644 -25.67 -24.26 23.48
C LEU A 644 -25.38 -25.17 24.69
N LYS A 645 -24.90 -24.60 25.79
CA LYS A 645 -24.71 -25.32 27.06
C LYS A 645 -26.03 -25.78 27.66
N CYS A 646 -27.09 -24.98 27.61
CA CYS A 646 -28.41 -25.39 28.08
C CYS A 646 -28.99 -26.52 27.23
N VAL A 647 -28.84 -26.46 25.90
CA VAL A 647 -29.28 -27.54 24.99
C VAL A 647 -28.48 -28.82 25.27
N LEU A 648 -27.16 -28.73 25.41
CA LEU A 648 -26.31 -29.86 25.81
C LEU A 648 -26.70 -30.43 27.18
N PHE A 649 -27.02 -29.57 28.16
CA PHE A 649 -27.44 -30.00 29.49
C PHE A 649 -28.82 -30.67 29.48
N ILE A 650 -29.78 -30.19 28.68
CA ILE A 650 -31.09 -30.82 28.51
C ILE A 650 -30.94 -32.19 27.82
N VAL A 651 -30.07 -32.28 26.81
CA VAL A 651 -29.78 -33.56 26.14
C VAL A 651 -29.13 -34.55 27.10
N VAL A 652 -28.16 -34.11 27.91
CA VAL A 652 -27.47 -34.97 28.89
C VAL A 652 -28.37 -35.37 30.06
N LYS A 653 -29.38 -34.56 30.42
CA LYS A 653 -30.31 -34.86 31.52
C LYS A 653 -31.48 -35.78 31.10
N ASN A 654 -31.76 -35.87 29.80
CA ASN A 654 -32.82 -36.72 29.24
C ASN A 654 -32.27 -38.05 28.65
N ILE A 655 -30.95 -38.22 28.67
CA ILE A 655 -30.26 -39.53 28.59
C ILE A 655 -30.10 -40.03 30.02
#